data_AF-A0A9P8H4G9-F1
#
_entry.id   AF-A0A9P8H4G9-F1
#
_cell.length_a   1.000
_cell.length_b   1.000
_cell.length_c   1.000
_cell.angle_alpha   90.00
_cell.angle_beta   90.00
_cell.angle_gamma   90.00
#
_symmetry.space_group_name_H-M   'P 1'
#
loop_
_entity.id
_entity.type
_entity.pdbx_description
1 polymer ?
#
loop_
_entity_poly.entity_id
_entity_poly.type
_entity_poly.pdbx_seq_one_letter_code
_entity_poly.pdbx_strand_id
1 'polypeptide(L)'
;MPPPLSSAARVAVRLAKAARKAEKTATTIDRGELAAAVAQLRKSKKSSIPADTAARPLPNPTETASIKTAKPSETASTTILKASETAIKKPTKATKTATKSSTKAADTAAKPTKANKSASKKSTKAAEHAEQDELGPDGLPVLEQDIADSSRHRNLSSYRNSLTYYVHPDYPIGQSLSDAFPDGRQFGPTAGKDKFPDRVDVVSEPLCDEIINYIGHDLDKHKGCDIIDLHPGACLWSQKIHQLLKPRRHLLLEPDERYLEPFIKPLLDQKDSAYRHTTLSGAAPKGYFDTYDKIFDDHLLPRRDPLPDSDPRLREPNNSLLVIGSLVRRYPEIRGGSNQVSFPSMVLHQMAEAAQINTMFQRYGLVRLLLWIPDELKHAALPDSVIHKVGFSVNVDSSFEVAEIVGSDRSQLSRIDAHKKVMHRQRQDQLEVWSARKVLERMQSKDMSVPEHRRPDFHQKALDTDGDALEAYIPIHLPKDKPLQTLLADHEGQVRKLQEFAATPRPQRKRMNIPAKVKLTNVSQEYITVTEHESVRYYIDVWGEQIALEHEYSTTKTKLSEEIRKDLEARLVETSNNIASVMQTLFNVQVIKQLRILLDEYFALCKPNPMMQYDRRPFEPMTVAIEEFWPRFPMRLLDLKPRSEALGDDLMNPTEATHIKRGLLKALFTHPAAPLMESIDRLGPGARDILPPEFRDSTTGGMLNPEHLLTKNITREQLVALTKAYIEWPFRPLGSEALEASESEVV
;
A
#
# COMPACT_ATOMS: atom_id res chain seq x y z
N MET A 1 9.48 -35.28 -31.57
CA MET A 1 9.10 -33.93 -31.10
C MET A 1 10.34 -33.20 -30.61
N PRO A 2 10.60 -31.95 -30.99
CA PRO A 2 11.63 -31.12 -30.37
C PRO A 2 11.20 -30.64 -28.96
N PRO A 3 12.14 -30.24 -28.08
CA PRO A 3 11.80 -29.69 -26.76
C PRO A 3 11.19 -28.28 -26.87
N PRO A 4 10.35 -27.86 -25.91
CA PRO A 4 9.63 -26.60 -25.97
C PRO A 4 10.55 -25.37 -25.88
N LEU A 5 10.17 -24.32 -26.65
CA LEU A 5 10.88 -23.05 -26.83
C LEU A 5 11.21 -22.32 -25.51
N SER A 6 10.42 -22.55 -24.45
CA SER A 6 10.62 -21.97 -23.13
C SER A 6 11.95 -22.37 -22.45
N SER A 7 12.57 -23.48 -22.88
CA SER A 7 13.90 -23.91 -22.40
C SER A 7 15.02 -23.03 -22.95
N ALA A 8 15.05 -22.80 -24.27
CA ALA A 8 16.06 -21.99 -24.95
C ALA A 8 16.07 -20.53 -24.45
N ALA A 9 14.90 -19.94 -24.23
CA ALA A 9 14.78 -18.60 -23.65
C ALA A 9 15.40 -18.51 -22.25
N ARG A 10 15.16 -19.49 -21.37
CA ARG A 10 15.76 -19.54 -20.03
C ARG A 10 17.28 -19.71 -20.08
N VAL A 11 17.80 -20.50 -21.02
CA VAL A 11 19.25 -20.67 -21.24
C VAL A 11 19.89 -19.37 -21.74
N ALA A 12 19.28 -18.69 -22.71
CA ALA A 12 19.74 -17.40 -23.22
C ALA A 12 19.76 -16.31 -22.13
N VAL A 13 18.72 -16.24 -21.28
CA VAL A 13 18.68 -15.31 -20.14
C VAL A 13 19.77 -15.63 -19.10
N ARG A 14 20.04 -16.91 -18.82
CA ARG A 14 21.12 -17.34 -17.92
C ARG A 14 22.50 -16.97 -18.49
N LEU A 15 22.74 -17.21 -19.78
CA LEU A 15 23.97 -16.81 -20.47
C LEU A 15 24.17 -15.29 -20.47
N ALA A 16 23.12 -14.50 -20.78
CA ALA A 16 23.19 -13.04 -20.74
C ALA A 16 23.47 -12.50 -19.32
N LYS A 17 22.93 -13.15 -18.28
CA LYS A 17 23.20 -12.80 -16.87
C LYS A 17 24.62 -13.20 -16.43
N ALA A 18 25.17 -14.30 -16.98
CA ALA A 18 26.56 -14.69 -16.77
C ALA A 18 27.54 -13.73 -17.48
N ALA A 19 27.29 -13.39 -18.74
CA ALA A 19 28.10 -12.43 -19.51
C ALA A 19 28.18 -11.07 -18.82
N ARG A 20 27.04 -10.51 -18.38
CA ARG A 20 26.99 -9.26 -17.57
C ARG A 20 27.70 -9.35 -16.22
N LYS A 21 27.89 -10.57 -15.67
CA LYS A 21 28.70 -10.76 -14.45
C LYS A 21 30.19 -10.73 -14.79
N ALA A 22 30.61 -11.41 -15.86
CA ALA A 22 31.98 -11.39 -16.36
C ALA A 22 32.44 -9.98 -16.78
N GLU A 23 31.59 -9.24 -17.50
CA GLU A 23 31.78 -7.84 -17.93
C GLU A 23 32.07 -6.87 -16.76
N LYS A 24 31.53 -7.17 -15.56
CA LYS A 24 31.77 -6.40 -14.33
C LYS A 24 33.02 -6.82 -13.56
N THR A 25 33.62 -7.97 -13.88
CA THR A 25 34.84 -8.48 -13.23
C THR A 25 36.08 -8.43 -14.13
N ALA A 26 35.92 -8.18 -15.44
CA ALA A 26 37.03 -8.02 -16.37
C ALA A 26 37.79 -6.70 -16.12
N THR A 27 39.08 -6.80 -15.84
CA THR A 27 40.01 -5.66 -15.79
C THR A 27 40.29 -5.10 -17.18
N THR A 28 40.75 -3.85 -17.24
CA THR A 28 40.94 -3.10 -18.49
C THR A 28 42.07 -3.65 -19.36
N ILE A 29 41.71 -4.57 -20.25
CA ILE A 29 42.32 -4.84 -21.56
C ILE A 29 41.22 -5.42 -22.48
N ASP A 30 40.48 -6.43 -22.00
CA ASP A 30 39.50 -7.17 -22.81
C ASP A 30 38.06 -6.65 -22.67
N ARG A 31 37.81 -5.43 -23.15
CA ARG A 31 36.45 -4.88 -23.34
C ARG A 31 36.01 -4.82 -24.80
N GLY A 32 36.94 -4.87 -25.74
CA GLY A 32 36.64 -4.79 -27.18
C GLY A 32 35.95 -6.05 -27.70
N GLU A 33 36.55 -7.22 -27.47
CA GLU A 33 36.09 -8.49 -28.02
C GLU A 33 34.77 -8.93 -27.37
N LEU A 34 34.64 -8.76 -26.05
CA LEU A 34 33.41 -9.03 -25.32
C LEU A 34 32.22 -8.17 -25.82
N ALA A 35 32.47 -6.89 -26.14
CA ALA A 35 31.46 -6.02 -26.73
C ALA A 35 31.06 -6.44 -28.15
N ALA A 36 32.03 -6.88 -28.96
CA ALA A 36 31.77 -7.40 -30.32
C ALA A 36 30.92 -8.67 -30.30
N ALA A 37 31.22 -9.62 -29.40
CA ALA A 37 30.43 -10.84 -29.22
C ALA A 37 28.97 -10.54 -28.80
N VAL A 38 28.77 -9.60 -27.87
CA VAL A 38 27.42 -9.15 -27.46
C VAL A 38 26.69 -8.41 -28.59
N ALA A 39 27.40 -7.70 -29.47
CA ALA A 39 26.82 -7.08 -30.66
C ALA A 39 26.38 -8.11 -31.71
N GLN A 40 27.14 -9.18 -31.94
CA GLN A 40 26.75 -10.28 -32.82
C GLN A 40 25.51 -11.03 -32.29
N LEU A 41 25.47 -11.33 -30.99
CA LEU A 41 24.29 -11.91 -30.31
C LEU A 41 23.04 -11.02 -30.35
N ARG A 42 23.20 -9.70 -30.54
CA ARG A 42 22.09 -8.77 -30.79
C ARG A 42 21.64 -8.75 -32.26
N LYS A 43 22.54 -8.99 -33.22
CA LYS A 43 22.19 -9.08 -34.65
C LYS A 43 21.39 -10.35 -34.97
N SER A 44 21.77 -11.51 -34.42
CA SER A 44 21.02 -12.76 -34.63
C SER A 44 19.58 -12.72 -34.08
N LYS A 45 19.30 -11.88 -33.07
CA LYS A 45 17.94 -11.63 -32.58
C LYS A 45 17.08 -10.72 -33.48
N LYS A 46 17.62 -10.19 -34.58
CA LYS A 46 16.90 -9.34 -35.55
C LYS A 46 16.54 -10.02 -36.87
N SER A 47 17.05 -11.23 -37.14
CA SER A 47 16.83 -11.96 -38.40
C SER A 47 15.81 -13.10 -38.29
N SER A 48 14.92 -13.06 -37.29
CA SER A 48 13.92 -14.11 -36.99
C SER A 48 12.50 -13.54 -36.80
N ILE A 49 12.21 -12.41 -37.46
CA ILE A 49 10.87 -11.81 -37.54
C ILE A 49 10.53 -11.69 -39.03
N PRO A 50 9.50 -12.39 -39.54
CA PRO A 50 9.00 -12.16 -40.89
C PRO A 50 8.34 -10.79 -40.98
N ALA A 51 8.54 -10.10 -42.10
CA ALA A 51 7.70 -8.97 -42.50
C ALA A 51 6.80 -9.44 -43.64
N ASP A 52 5.47 -9.33 -43.47
CA ASP A 52 4.65 -8.35 -44.20
C ASP A 52 3.20 -8.35 -43.68
N THR A 53 2.52 -7.20 -43.73
CA THR A 53 1.07 -7.03 -44.02
C THR A 53 0.68 -5.56 -43.89
N ALA A 54 0.79 -4.79 -44.97
CA ALA A 54 0.04 -3.54 -45.13
C ALA A 54 -1.38 -3.85 -45.64
N ALA A 55 -2.42 -3.30 -45.00
CA ALA A 55 -3.81 -3.59 -45.33
C ALA A 55 -4.41 -2.63 -46.38
N ARG A 56 -5.02 -3.17 -47.44
CA ARG A 56 -6.05 -2.53 -48.30
C ARG A 56 -6.98 -3.61 -48.91
N PRO A 57 -8.16 -3.26 -49.45
CA PRO A 57 -9.41 -3.82 -48.93
C PRO A 57 -10.05 -4.98 -49.72
N LEU A 58 -11.08 -5.56 -49.10
CA LEU A 58 -11.90 -6.69 -49.52
C LEU A 58 -12.60 -6.53 -50.90
N PRO A 59 -12.70 -7.62 -51.66
CA PRO A 59 -13.85 -7.95 -52.49
C PRO A 59 -14.73 -9.07 -51.85
N ASN A 60 -15.94 -9.27 -52.37
CA ASN A 60 -16.97 -10.18 -51.84
C ASN A 60 -17.02 -11.56 -52.57
N PRO A 61 -17.83 -12.55 -52.13
CA PRO A 61 -17.55 -13.98 -52.36
C PRO A 61 -18.28 -14.66 -53.51
N THR A 62 -17.72 -15.78 -54.01
CA THR A 62 -18.44 -16.85 -54.73
C THR A 62 -17.72 -18.21 -54.65
N GLU A 63 -18.51 -19.28 -54.76
CA GLU A 63 -18.21 -20.60 -55.36
C GLU A 63 -17.13 -21.55 -54.75
N THR A 64 -17.64 -22.47 -53.92
CA THR A 64 -17.62 -23.95 -54.08
C THR A 64 -16.33 -24.78 -54.30
N ALA A 65 -16.39 -26.01 -53.75
CA ALA A 65 -15.63 -27.22 -54.12
C ALA A 65 -14.14 -27.30 -53.68
N SER A 66 -13.52 -28.47 -53.43
CA SER A 66 -14.00 -29.77 -52.92
C SER A 66 -12.81 -30.73 -52.69
N ILE A 67 -12.95 -31.67 -51.74
CA ILE A 67 -12.41 -33.06 -51.81
C ILE A 67 -10.88 -33.31 -51.64
N LYS A 68 -10.54 -33.79 -50.43
CA LYS A 68 -9.77 -35.02 -50.08
C LYS A 68 -8.24 -35.19 -50.32
N THR A 69 -7.55 -35.42 -49.19
CA THR A 69 -6.59 -36.51 -48.86
C THR A 69 -5.31 -36.77 -49.68
N ALA A 70 -4.18 -36.85 -48.95
CA ALA A 70 -3.22 -37.97 -49.01
C ALA A 70 -2.39 -38.08 -47.70
N LYS A 71 -1.67 -39.19 -47.49
CA LYS A 71 -0.76 -39.46 -46.34
C LYS A 71 0.72 -39.36 -46.78
N PRO A 72 1.68 -39.27 -45.83
CA PRO A 72 3.08 -38.94 -46.14
C PRO A 72 3.97 -40.15 -46.47
N SER A 73 5.16 -39.87 -47.01
CA SER A 73 6.30 -40.78 -47.10
C SER A 73 7.59 -40.08 -46.67
N GLU A 74 8.54 -40.83 -46.12
CA GLU A 74 9.85 -40.34 -45.69
C GLU A 74 10.83 -40.20 -46.87
N THR A 75 11.84 -39.34 -46.72
CA THR A 75 13.22 -39.64 -47.17
C THR A 75 14.20 -38.67 -46.50
N ALA A 76 15.37 -39.17 -46.10
CA ALA A 76 16.40 -38.37 -45.45
C ALA A 76 17.54 -38.05 -46.42
N SER A 77 18.22 -36.92 -46.20
CA SER A 77 19.53 -36.64 -46.80
C SER A 77 20.47 -36.06 -45.75
N THR A 78 21.13 -36.98 -45.05
CA THR A 78 22.31 -36.70 -44.22
C THR A 78 23.46 -36.15 -45.07
N THR A 79 24.12 -35.10 -44.60
CA THR A 79 25.56 -34.86 -44.82
C THR A 79 26.09 -34.07 -43.60
N ILE A 80 27.40 -34.04 -43.40
CA ILE A 80 28.10 -33.33 -42.30
C ILE A 80 27.94 -33.99 -40.91
N LEU A 81 28.38 -35.24 -40.82
CA LEU A 81 29.06 -35.78 -39.63
C LEU A 81 30.38 -36.42 -40.08
N LYS A 82 31.52 -35.90 -39.61
CA LYS A 82 32.81 -36.64 -39.40
C LYS A 82 33.95 -35.71 -38.92
N ALA A 83 34.00 -35.47 -37.61
CA ALA A 83 35.18 -35.16 -36.79
C ALA A 83 34.67 -34.73 -35.39
N SER A 84 35.05 -35.36 -34.28
CA SER A 84 35.84 -36.58 -34.06
C SER A 84 35.36 -37.28 -32.79
N GLU A 85 35.46 -38.61 -32.74
CA GLU A 85 35.15 -39.42 -31.55
C GLU A 85 36.41 -39.72 -30.71
N THR A 86 36.21 -40.41 -29.58
CA THR A 86 37.20 -40.96 -28.62
C THR A 86 37.84 -39.93 -27.64
N ALA A 87 38.01 -40.20 -26.33
CA ALA A 87 37.60 -41.39 -25.55
C ALA A 87 37.19 -41.09 -24.08
N ILE A 88 36.01 -41.61 -23.73
CA ILE A 88 35.62 -42.31 -22.48
C ILE A 88 36.61 -42.30 -21.27
N LYS A 89 36.17 -41.80 -20.08
CA LYS A 89 35.87 -42.62 -18.86
C LYS A 89 35.56 -41.81 -17.58
N LYS A 90 34.75 -42.44 -16.72
CA LYS A 90 34.42 -42.19 -15.29
C LYS A 90 34.66 -43.54 -14.55
N PRO A 91 34.46 -43.71 -13.22
CA PRO A 91 34.38 -42.77 -12.06
C PRO A 91 35.32 -43.20 -10.90
N THR A 92 35.21 -42.64 -9.68
CA THR A 92 34.98 -43.37 -8.38
C THR A 92 34.98 -42.43 -7.15
N LYS A 93 34.97 -42.96 -5.91
CA LYS A 93 34.51 -42.33 -4.65
C LYS A 93 35.61 -42.12 -3.58
N ALA A 94 35.57 -40.93 -2.97
CA ALA A 94 35.53 -40.65 -1.52
C ALA A 94 36.70 -40.94 -0.53
N THR A 95 36.66 -40.12 0.54
CA THR A 95 36.96 -40.38 1.97
C THR A 95 38.33 -40.01 2.62
N LYS A 96 38.21 -39.21 3.70
CA LYS A 96 38.84 -39.32 5.04
C LYS A 96 40.16 -38.57 5.41
N THR A 97 39.98 -37.65 6.39
CA THR A 97 40.78 -37.37 7.62
C THR A 97 42.24 -36.86 7.60
N ALA A 98 42.39 -35.65 8.19
CA ALA A 98 43.30 -35.30 9.32
C ALA A 98 44.85 -35.22 9.05
N THR A 99 45.72 -34.60 9.88
CA THR A 99 45.59 -33.94 11.22
C THR A 99 46.73 -32.91 11.47
N LYS A 100 46.46 -31.86 12.30
CA LYS A 100 47.35 -31.16 13.29
C LYS A 100 48.79 -30.63 12.95
N SER A 101 49.15 -29.55 13.68
CA SER A 101 50.50 -29.14 14.18
C SER A 101 51.61 -28.70 13.19
N SER A 102 52.60 -27.86 13.56
CA SER A 102 52.74 -26.80 14.60
C SER A 102 54.07 -26.03 14.42
N THR A 103 54.32 -24.97 15.22
CA THR A 103 55.65 -24.38 15.59
C THR A 103 56.49 -23.72 14.46
N LYS A 104 56.95 -22.46 14.59
CA LYS A 104 58.16 -21.93 15.29
C LYS A 104 59.51 -22.52 14.80
N ALA A 105 60.62 -21.77 14.65
CA ALA A 105 60.89 -20.32 14.57
C ALA A 105 62.41 -20.07 14.27
N ALA A 106 62.78 -18.90 13.72
CA ALA A 106 64.15 -18.31 13.68
C ALA A 106 65.23 -19.08 12.87
N ASP A 107 66.36 -18.55 12.38
CA ASP A 107 66.82 -17.21 11.93
C ASP A 107 67.96 -17.44 10.87
N THR A 108 68.96 -16.61 10.48
CA THR A 108 69.56 -15.34 10.97
C THR A 108 70.33 -14.63 9.83
N ALA A 109 70.54 -13.30 9.93
CA ALA A 109 71.56 -12.48 9.24
C ALA A 109 71.46 -12.32 7.69
N ALA A 110 72.03 -11.29 7.03
CA ALA A 110 72.90 -10.18 7.48
C ALA A 110 72.50 -8.79 6.88
N LYS A 111 73.20 -7.73 7.30
CA LYS A 111 73.02 -6.29 6.98
C LYS A 111 74.37 -5.72 6.43
N PRO A 112 74.60 -4.39 6.20
CA PRO A 112 73.76 -3.17 6.37
C PRO A 112 73.31 -2.62 5.00
N THR A 113 73.02 -1.34 4.66
CA THR A 113 72.98 0.05 5.23
C THR A 113 71.94 0.82 4.36
N LYS A 114 71.40 2.03 4.58
CA LYS A 114 71.38 3.15 5.56
C LYS A 114 70.03 3.90 5.27
N ALA A 115 69.42 4.78 6.06
CA ALA A 115 69.72 5.36 7.37
C ALA A 115 68.39 5.73 8.12
N ASN A 116 68.40 6.85 8.86
CA ASN A 116 67.35 7.42 9.71
C ASN A 116 66.55 8.52 8.96
N LYS A 117 65.31 8.92 9.26
CA LYS A 117 64.28 8.57 10.29
C LYS A 117 64.52 9.02 11.75
N SER A 118 63.82 10.06 12.20
CA SER A 118 63.57 10.38 13.62
C SER A 118 62.30 11.25 13.74
N ALA A 119 61.50 11.21 14.82
CA ALA A 119 61.35 10.18 15.84
C ALA A 119 59.91 10.20 16.39
N SER A 120 59.49 9.08 17.00
CA SER A 120 58.21 8.94 17.72
C SER A 120 58.44 8.87 19.23
N LYS A 121 57.42 9.16 20.04
CA LYS A 121 57.32 8.62 21.41
C LYS A 121 55.94 8.02 21.65
N LYS A 122 55.91 6.95 22.46
CA LYS A 122 54.73 6.16 22.80
C LYS A 122 54.94 5.52 24.17
N SER A 123 54.20 5.95 25.19
CA SER A 123 54.02 5.20 26.44
C SER A 123 52.96 5.83 27.35
N THR A 124 51.99 5.00 27.76
CA THR A 124 51.37 4.98 29.10
C THR A 124 51.00 6.29 29.81
N LYS A 125 49.69 6.55 29.88
CA LYS A 125 49.00 6.52 31.19
C LYS A 125 47.57 5.99 31.00
N ALA A 126 47.00 5.47 32.08
CA ALA A 126 45.59 5.12 32.22
C ALA A 126 45.07 5.79 33.50
N ALA A 127 43.74 5.83 33.66
CA ALA A 127 42.99 6.59 34.67
C ALA A 127 43.06 8.13 34.50
N GLU A 128 42.05 8.78 35.10
CA GLU A 128 41.92 10.24 35.31
C GLU A 128 41.87 11.12 34.05
N HIS A 129 40.71 11.12 33.40
CA HIS A 129 40.04 12.37 33.06
C HIS A 129 38.67 12.35 33.73
N ALA A 130 38.41 13.30 34.61
CA ALA A 130 37.10 13.51 35.21
C ALA A 130 36.14 14.17 34.21
N GLU A 131 34.85 14.03 34.43
CA GLU A 131 33.84 14.88 33.79
C GLU A 131 34.13 16.35 34.10
N GLN A 132 33.99 17.20 33.08
CA GLN A 132 33.84 18.63 33.25
C GLN A 132 32.45 18.97 32.74
N ASP A 133 31.53 19.26 33.65
CA ASP A 133 30.19 19.71 33.30
C ASP A 133 30.30 21.00 32.49
N GLU A 134 29.85 20.99 31.23
CA GLU A 134 29.68 22.22 30.47
C GLU A 134 28.46 22.97 31.05
N LEU A 135 28.75 23.97 31.87
CA LEU A 135 27.74 24.92 32.34
C LEU A 135 27.31 25.83 31.20
N GLY A 136 26.00 26.08 31.10
CA GLY A 136 25.45 27.06 30.17
C GLY A 136 25.88 28.50 30.51
N PRO A 137 25.58 29.49 29.65
CA PRO A 137 25.91 30.89 29.88
C PRO A 137 25.33 31.45 31.20
N ASP A 138 24.27 30.81 31.71
CA ASP A 138 23.56 31.19 32.94
C ASP A 138 24.11 30.49 34.20
N GLY A 139 25.18 29.68 34.07
CA GLY A 139 25.82 28.98 35.19
C GLY A 139 25.10 27.71 35.68
N LEU A 140 24.07 27.25 34.96
CA LEU A 140 23.36 25.99 35.22
C LEU A 140 23.94 24.84 34.39
N PRO A 141 23.82 23.57 34.84
CA PRO A 141 24.12 22.41 34.02
C PRO A 141 23.29 22.42 32.74
N VAL A 142 23.90 22.15 31.59
CA VAL A 142 23.16 21.94 30.34
C VAL A 142 22.37 20.63 30.47
N LEU A 143 21.04 20.74 30.43
CA LEU A 143 20.17 19.58 30.24
C LEU A 143 20.63 18.81 28.99
N GLU A 144 20.89 17.51 29.13
CA GLU A 144 21.23 16.65 27.98
C GLU A 144 20.09 16.72 26.95
N GLN A 145 20.33 17.42 25.84
CA GLN A 145 19.42 17.39 24.69
C GLN A 145 19.38 15.96 24.16
N ASP A 146 18.18 15.42 23.89
CA ASP A 146 18.08 14.12 23.23
C ASP A 146 18.89 14.17 21.93
N ILE A 147 19.70 13.14 21.73
CA ILE A 147 20.53 12.92 20.54
C ILE A 147 19.67 13.02 19.27
N ALA A 148 18.37 12.74 19.33
CA ALA A 148 17.35 12.99 18.32
C ALA A 148 17.34 14.43 17.76
N ASP A 149 17.47 15.44 18.62
CA ASP A 149 17.42 16.85 18.21
C ASP A 149 18.70 17.36 17.55
N SER A 150 19.82 16.67 17.78
CA SER A 150 21.11 17.05 17.22
C SER A 150 21.05 17.22 15.69
N SER A 151 21.68 18.28 15.18
CA SER A 151 21.84 18.53 13.74
C SER A 151 22.52 17.36 13.01
N ARG A 152 23.24 16.51 13.75
CA ARG A 152 23.89 15.29 13.30
C ARG A 152 22.90 14.13 13.07
N HIS A 153 21.90 13.96 13.96
CA HIS A 153 20.87 12.93 13.82
C HIS A 153 20.00 13.16 12.57
N ARG A 154 19.62 14.42 12.30
CA ARG A 154 18.74 14.79 11.17
C ARG A 154 19.32 14.43 9.79
N ASN A 155 20.63 14.19 9.67
CA ASN A 155 21.35 14.11 8.39
C ASN A 155 21.98 12.74 8.04
N LEU A 156 21.94 11.72 8.92
CA LEU A 156 22.64 10.45 8.67
C LEU A 156 21.80 9.19 8.97
N SER A 157 21.48 8.43 7.92
CA SER A 157 20.81 7.12 8.02
C SER A 157 21.62 6.07 8.79
N SER A 158 22.95 6.21 8.84
CA SER A 158 23.83 5.35 9.64
C SER A 158 23.71 5.58 11.15
N TYR A 159 23.51 6.84 11.59
CA TYR A 159 23.33 7.17 13.01
C TYR A 159 21.94 6.75 13.54
N ARG A 160 20.91 6.79 12.69
CA ARG A 160 19.56 6.35 13.08
C ARG A 160 19.49 4.84 13.37
N ASN A 161 20.39 4.03 12.81
CA ASN A 161 20.41 2.59 13.10
C ASN A 161 20.84 2.25 14.53
N SER A 162 21.78 2.98 15.14
CA SER A 162 22.26 2.67 16.51
C SER A 162 21.23 2.96 17.60
N LEU A 163 20.28 3.87 17.38
CA LEU A 163 19.19 4.15 18.31
C LEU A 163 18.02 3.15 18.22
N THR A 164 17.95 2.33 17.17
CA THR A 164 16.84 1.38 16.96
C THR A 164 16.65 0.44 18.15
N TYR A 165 17.74 -0.04 18.77
CA TYR A 165 17.67 -0.96 19.93
C TYR A 165 17.93 -0.27 21.28
N TYR A 166 18.02 1.06 21.30
CA TYR A 166 18.25 1.82 22.53
C TYR A 166 16.95 1.89 23.35
N VAL A 167 17.03 1.50 24.62
CA VAL A 167 15.93 1.51 25.59
C VAL A 167 15.69 2.94 26.08
N HIS A 168 14.45 3.45 25.99
CA HIS A 168 14.12 4.74 26.59
C HIS A 168 14.06 4.60 28.13
N PRO A 169 14.69 5.51 28.91
CA PRO A 169 14.70 5.41 30.38
C PRO A 169 13.31 5.30 31.01
N ASP A 170 12.36 6.10 30.52
CA ASP A 170 10.99 6.15 31.04
C ASP A 170 10.15 4.89 30.77
N TYR A 171 10.63 3.98 29.92
CA TYR A 171 9.92 2.77 29.49
C TYR A 171 10.69 1.51 29.92
N PRO A 172 10.75 1.19 31.22
CA PRO A 172 11.63 0.15 31.77
C PRO A 172 11.36 -1.26 31.24
N ILE A 173 10.14 -1.54 30.77
CA ILE A 173 9.80 -2.81 30.08
C ILE A 173 10.65 -3.02 28.81
N GLY A 174 11.12 -1.94 28.17
CA GLY A 174 12.11 -1.99 27.10
C GLY A 174 13.46 -2.58 27.52
N GLN A 175 13.86 -2.45 28.79
CA GLN A 175 15.07 -3.09 29.30
C GLN A 175 14.86 -4.61 29.43
N SER A 176 13.73 -5.04 29.99
CA SER A 176 13.36 -6.46 30.04
C SER A 176 13.34 -7.11 28.65
N LEU A 177 12.86 -6.39 27.63
CA LEU A 177 12.91 -6.83 26.24
C LEU A 177 14.36 -6.85 25.70
N SER A 178 15.15 -5.83 25.99
CA SER A 178 16.56 -5.76 25.59
C SER A 178 17.40 -6.92 26.13
N ASP A 179 17.07 -7.42 27.32
CA ASP A 179 17.76 -8.55 27.97
C ASP A 179 17.18 -9.92 27.59
N ALA A 180 15.88 -9.99 27.24
CA ALA A 180 15.28 -11.19 26.62
C ALA A 180 15.72 -11.42 25.17
N PHE A 181 16.11 -10.35 24.45
CA PHE A 181 16.50 -10.39 23.03
C PHE A 181 17.91 -9.82 22.76
N PRO A 182 18.97 -10.32 23.42
CA PRO A 182 20.33 -9.76 23.30
C PRO A 182 20.90 -9.84 21.87
N ASP A 183 20.50 -10.86 21.10
CA ASP A 183 20.90 -11.02 19.69
C ASP A 183 20.38 -9.93 18.75
N GLY A 184 19.30 -9.21 19.13
CA GLY A 184 18.78 -8.08 18.34
C GLY A 184 19.84 -7.00 18.10
N ARG A 185 20.76 -6.85 19.07
CA ARG A 185 21.90 -5.92 19.04
C ARG A 185 22.89 -6.21 17.89
N GLN A 186 22.84 -7.38 17.24
CA GLN A 186 23.71 -7.72 16.10
C GLN A 186 23.32 -7.03 14.77
N PHE A 187 22.15 -6.40 14.66
CA PHE A 187 21.73 -5.67 13.45
C PHE A 187 22.36 -4.26 13.35
N GLY A 188 23.68 -4.20 13.57
CA GLY A 188 24.51 -3.01 13.47
C GLY A 188 24.84 -2.56 12.03
N PRO A 189 25.77 -1.60 11.86
CA PRO A 189 25.87 -0.74 10.67
C PRO A 189 26.27 -1.41 9.34
N THR A 190 26.57 -2.71 9.33
CA THR A 190 26.82 -3.51 8.11
C THR A 190 25.57 -4.20 7.55
N ALA A 191 24.42 -4.08 8.22
CA ALA A 191 23.11 -4.52 7.72
C ALA A 191 22.63 -3.62 6.56
N GLY A 192 23.22 -3.81 5.38
CA GLY A 192 22.96 -2.97 4.20
C GLY A 192 21.51 -3.02 3.70
N LYS A 193 20.97 -1.83 3.42
CA LYS A 193 19.64 -1.55 2.85
C LYS A 193 18.47 -2.22 3.59
N ASP A 194 17.90 -1.45 4.51
CA ASP A 194 16.48 -1.48 4.87
C ASP A 194 15.98 -2.86 5.34
N LYS A 195 16.54 -3.30 6.47
CA LYS A 195 16.01 -4.42 7.25
C LYS A 195 15.18 -3.87 8.42
N PHE A 196 13.88 -4.09 8.33
CA PHE A 196 12.93 -3.92 9.43
C PHE A 196 13.32 -4.85 10.61
N PRO A 197 13.06 -4.44 11.86
CA PRO A 197 13.18 -5.36 12.99
C PRO A 197 12.14 -6.49 12.84
N ASP A 198 12.49 -7.70 13.28
CA ASP A 198 11.60 -8.87 13.20
C ASP A 198 10.45 -8.85 14.23
N ARG A 199 10.49 -7.88 15.15
CA ARG A 199 9.58 -7.67 16.26
C ARG A 199 9.59 -6.20 16.63
N VAL A 200 8.45 -5.70 17.07
CA VAL A 200 8.26 -4.41 17.74
C VAL A 200 7.18 -4.65 18.78
N ASP A 201 7.41 -4.16 19.99
CA ASP A 201 6.53 -4.27 21.14
C ASP A 201 6.27 -2.85 21.68
N VAL A 202 5.03 -2.53 22.08
CA VAL A 202 4.72 -1.23 22.71
C VAL A 202 5.23 -1.22 24.15
N VAL A 203 5.90 -0.13 24.53
CA VAL A 203 6.57 0.03 25.85
C VAL A 203 6.12 1.26 26.63
N SER A 204 5.44 2.22 25.98
CA SER A 204 4.80 3.36 26.64
C SER A 204 3.50 2.93 27.32
N GLU A 205 3.49 2.93 28.65
CA GLU A 205 2.27 2.75 29.44
C GLU A 205 1.30 3.94 29.27
N PRO A 206 1.73 5.23 29.33
CA PRO A 206 0.85 6.37 29.12
C PRO A 206 0.11 6.33 27.78
N LEU A 207 0.79 5.92 26.69
CA LEU A 207 0.14 5.74 25.38
C LEU A 207 -1.03 4.76 25.44
N CYS A 208 -0.87 3.65 26.16
CA CYS A 208 -1.93 2.65 26.26
C CYS A 208 -3.13 3.16 27.07
N ASP A 209 -2.90 3.95 28.12
CA ASP A 209 -3.97 4.61 28.90
C ASP A 209 -4.66 5.71 28.09
N GLU A 210 -3.90 6.52 27.35
CA GLU A 210 -4.45 7.56 26.46
C GLU A 210 -5.31 6.96 25.35
N ILE A 211 -4.90 5.83 24.76
CA ILE A 211 -5.71 5.08 23.79
C ILE A 211 -7.02 4.61 24.43
N ILE A 212 -6.97 4.06 25.64
CA ILE A 212 -8.17 3.61 26.37
C ILE A 212 -9.09 4.78 26.71
N ASN A 213 -8.56 5.93 27.10
CA ASN A 213 -9.35 7.14 27.33
C ASN A 213 -10.01 7.65 26.02
N TYR A 214 -9.30 7.57 24.89
CA TYR A 214 -9.78 8.09 23.61
C TYR A 214 -10.86 7.23 22.95
N ILE A 215 -10.76 5.89 23.01
CA ILE A 215 -11.71 4.97 22.33
C ILE A 215 -12.45 3.99 23.25
N GLY A 216 -12.17 3.96 24.56
CA GLY A 216 -12.72 2.99 25.51
C GLY A 216 -14.25 2.97 25.55
N HIS A 217 -14.89 4.12 25.36
CA HIS A 217 -16.36 4.25 25.27
C HIS A 217 -16.99 3.40 24.14
N ASP A 218 -16.27 3.17 23.04
CA ASP A 218 -16.70 2.29 21.93
C ASP A 218 -16.20 0.84 22.10
N LEU A 219 -15.32 0.59 23.09
CA LEU A 219 -14.91 -0.76 23.50
C LEU A 219 -15.82 -1.34 24.60
N ASP A 220 -16.56 -0.50 25.33
CA ASP A 220 -17.42 -0.87 26.46
C ASP A 220 -18.39 -2.03 26.18
N LYS A 221 -18.91 -2.12 24.95
CA LYS A 221 -19.76 -3.22 24.45
C LYS A 221 -19.10 -4.60 24.47
N HIS A 222 -17.77 -4.67 24.55
CA HIS A 222 -16.98 -5.91 24.65
C HIS A 222 -16.66 -6.28 26.11
N LYS A 223 -17.22 -5.61 27.14
CA LYS A 223 -17.02 -6.01 28.54
C LYS A 223 -17.50 -7.45 28.76
N GLY A 224 -16.64 -8.29 29.34
CA GLY A 224 -16.89 -9.73 29.50
C GLY A 224 -16.77 -10.56 28.22
N CYS A 225 -16.16 -10.05 27.14
CA CYS A 225 -15.86 -10.84 25.94
C CYS A 225 -14.86 -11.98 26.22
N ASP A 226 -14.65 -12.85 25.23
CA ASP A 226 -13.40 -13.61 25.12
C ASP A 226 -12.44 -12.81 24.21
N ILE A 227 -11.13 -12.88 24.46
CA ILE A 227 -10.11 -12.17 23.67
C ILE A 227 -9.15 -13.16 23.02
N ILE A 228 -8.88 -12.96 21.72
CA ILE A 228 -7.75 -13.56 20.99
C ILE A 228 -6.69 -12.47 20.83
N ASP A 229 -5.49 -12.69 21.35
CA ASP A 229 -4.38 -11.75 21.28
C ASP A 229 -3.25 -12.31 20.41
N LEU A 230 -3.00 -11.65 19.27
CA LEU A 230 -2.06 -12.06 18.23
C LEU A 230 -0.67 -11.51 18.54
N HIS A 231 0.29 -12.36 18.93
CA HIS A 231 1.67 -11.95 19.26
C HIS A 231 1.77 -10.82 20.31
N PRO A 232 1.20 -10.99 21.52
CA PRO A 232 1.17 -9.98 22.58
C PRO A 232 2.55 -9.54 23.10
N GLY A 233 3.57 -10.40 22.99
CA GLY A 233 4.95 -10.09 23.37
C GLY A 233 5.13 -9.62 24.81
N ALA A 234 5.47 -8.34 24.96
CA ALA A 234 5.61 -7.67 26.26
C ALA A 234 4.28 -7.61 27.07
N CYS A 235 3.14 -7.93 26.44
CA CYS A 235 1.81 -7.99 27.04
C CYS A 235 1.31 -6.68 27.67
N LEU A 236 1.93 -5.52 27.41
CA LEU A 236 1.52 -4.23 27.97
C LEU A 236 0.12 -3.82 27.50
N TRP A 237 -0.10 -3.79 26.19
CA TRP A 237 -1.42 -3.54 25.57
C TRP A 237 -2.45 -4.60 26.01
N SER A 238 -2.04 -5.86 26.07
CA SER A 238 -2.85 -6.99 26.53
C SER A 238 -3.36 -6.79 27.96
N GLN A 239 -2.52 -6.31 28.88
CA GLN A 239 -2.90 -5.99 30.26
C GLN A 239 -3.89 -4.84 30.33
N LYS A 240 -3.62 -3.75 29.62
CA LYS A 240 -4.47 -2.55 29.61
C LYS A 240 -5.88 -2.85 29.07
N ILE A 241 -5.99 -3.59 27.96
CA ILE A 241 -7.28 -4.04 27.42
C ILE A 241 -7.97 -5.06 28.35
N HIS A 242 -7.23 -5.96 28.99
CA HIS A 242 -7.81 -6.91 29.97
C HIS A 242 -8.42 -6.18 31.18
N GLN A 243 -7.74 -5.16 31.71
CA GLN A 243 -8.21 -4.35 32.84
C GLN A 243 -9.51 -3.60 32.50
N LEU A 244 -9.59 -3.04 31.29
CA LEU A 244 -10.78 -2.35 30.77
C LEU A 244 -11.98 -3.30 30.57
N LEU A 245 -11.77 -4.42 29.88
CA LEU A 245 -12.85 -5.29 29.41
C LEU A 245 -13.21 -6.43 30.36
N LYS A 246 -12.31 -6.82 31.28
CA LYS A 246 -12.48 -7.93 32.24
C LYS A 246 -13.00 -9.21 31.54
N PRO A 247 -12.23 -9.74 30.58
CA PRO A 247 -12.69 -10.82 29.70
C PRO A 247 -12.90 -12.14 30.44
N ARG A 248 -13.81 -12.98 29.94
CA ARG A 248 -14.03 -14.34 30.45
C ARG A 248 -12.81 -15.24 30.22
N ARG A 249 -12.12 -15.06 29.09
CA ARG A 249 -10.77 -15.59 28.81
C ARG A 249 -9.99 -14.65 27.90
N HIS A 250 -8.67 -14.59 28.09
CA HIS A 250 -7.74 -13.82 27.25
C HIS A 250 -6.64 -14.75 26.75
N LEU A 251 -6.70 -15.16 25.49
CA LEU A 251 -5.77 -16.12 24.90
C LEU A 251 -4.61 -15.41 24.20
N LEU A 252 -3.40 -15.61 24.74
CA LEU A 252 -2.13 -15.07 24.28
C LEU A 252 -1.49 -16.03 23.25
N LEU A 253 -1.49 -15.64 21.97
CA LEU A 253 -0.89 -16.40 20.87
C LEU A 253 0.54 -15.91 20.58
N GLU A 254 1.51 -16.31 21.40
CA GLU A 254 2.93 -15.95 21.24
C GLU A 254 3.80 -17.21 21.12
N PRO A 255 4.29 -17.56 19.91
CA PRO A 255 5.15 -18.71 19.67
C PRO A 255 6.63 -18.49 20.07
N ASP A 256 7.08 -17.25 20.30
CA ASP A 256 8.48 -16.99 20.66
C ASP A 256 8.68 -17.11 22.18
N GLU A 257 9.09 -18.30 22.63
CA GLU A 257 9.20 -18.70 24.05
C GLU A 257 10.02 -17.74 24.93
N ARG A 258 10.84 -16.84 24.35
CA ARG A 258 11.56 -15.80 25.08
C ARG A 258 10.65 -14.75 25.74
N TYR A 259 9.39 -14.62 25.30
CA TYR A 259 8.39 -13.81 26.02
C TYR A 259 7.71 -14.56 27.18
N LEU A 260 7.85 -15.89 27.26
CA LEU A 260 7.05 -16.74 28.17
C LEU A 260 7.34 -16.44 29.64
N GLU A 261 8.58 -16.69 30.09
CA GLU A 261 8.98 -16.47 31.49
C GLU A 261 8.92 -14.99 31.93
N PRO A 262 9.41 -13.99 31.17
CA PRO A 262 9.45 -12.60 31.65
C PRO A 262 8.12 -11.83 31.58
N PHE A 263 7.20 -12.17 30.67
CA PHE A 263 5.98 -11.34 30.44
C PHE A 263 4.66 -12.13 30.54
N ILE A 264 4.60 -13.33 29.96
CA ILE A 264 3.33 -14.09 29.88
C ILE A 264 3.03 -14.84 31.17
N LYS A 265 4.02 -15.54 31.73
CA LYS A 265 3.87 -16.36 32.93
C LYS A 265 3.43 -15.57 34.18
N PRO A 266 3.92 -14.34 34.45
CA PRO A 266 3.37 -13.47 35.51
C PRO A 266 1.88 -13.10 35.36
N LEU A 267 1.27 -13.34 34.18
CA LEU A 267 -0.16 -13.18 33.94
C LEU A 267 -0.93 -14.50 34.08
N LEU A 268 -0.30 -15.64 33.75
CA LEU A 268 -0.87 -16.98 33.93
C LEU A 268 -0.94 -17.38 35.41
N ASP A 269 0.13 -17.09 36.17
CA ASP A 269 0.30 -17.50 37.58
C ASP A 269 -0.54 -16.65 38.56
N GLN A 270 -1.32 -15.68 38.07
CA GLN A 270 -2.22 -14.88 38.90
C GLN A 270 -3.38 -15.73 39.43
N LYS A 271 -3.78 -15.49 40.69
CA LYS A 271 -4.92 -16.19 41.28
C LYS A 271 -6.18 -15.93 40.44
N ASP A 272 -6.88 -17.00 40.09
CA ASP A 272 -8.11 -16.97 39.29
C ASP A 272 -7.93 -16.35 37.88
N SER A 273 -6.71 -16.38 37.34
CA SER A 273 -6.37 -15.76 36.05
C SER A 273 -7.28 -16.21 34.90
N ALA A 274 -7.78 -15.25 34.14
CA ALA A 274 -8.47 -15.47 32.86
C ALA A 274 -7.50 -15.59 31.66
N TYR A 275 -6.19 -15.36 31.86
CA TYR A 275 -5.19 -15.50 30.79
C TYR A 275 -4.90 -16.97 30.45
N ARG A 276 -4.77 -17.28 29.17
CA ARG A 276 -4.28 -18.58 28.67
C ARG A 276 -3.19 -18.30 27.63
N HIS A 277 -2.27 -19.24 27.44
CA HIS A 277 -1.18 -19.12 26.46
C HIS A 277 -1.15 -20.36 25.56
N THR A 278 -0.68 -20.19 24.33
CA THR A 278 -0.25 -21.28 23.45
C THR A 278 0.82 -20.79 22.49
N THR A 279 1.67 -21.70 22.02
CA THR A 279 2.69 -21.47 21.00
C THR A 279 2.16 -21.58 19.57
N LEU A 280 0.83 -21.66 19.38
CA LEU A 280 0.20 -21.43 18.07
C LEU A 280 0.38 -19.96 17.65
N SER A 281 0.68 -19.72 16.37
CA SER A 281 0.76 -18.36 15.82
C SER A 281 -0.57 -17.96 15.19
N GLY A 282 -1.16 -16.87 15.67
CA GLY A 282 -2.36 -16.29 15.08
C GLY A 282 -2.12 -15.46 13.81
N ALA A 283 -0.86 -15.14 13.46
CA ALA A 283 -0.56 -14.27 12.32
C ALA A 283 0.78 -14.58 11.61
N ALA A 284 1.12 -15.87 11.43
CA ALA A 284 2.26 -16.31 10.63
C ALA A 284 1.87 -17.40 9.61
N PRO A 285 2.46 -17.43 8.39
CA PRO A 285 2.04 -18.35 7.31
C PRO A 285 1.98 -19.86 7.63
N LYS A 286 2.67 -20.32 8.68
CA LYS A 286 2.77 -21.73 9.08
C LYS A 286 1.79 -22.00 10.24
N GLY A 287 0.69 -22.69 9.94
CA GLY A 287 -0.34 -23.06 10.92
C GLY A 287 -1.44 -22.03 11.16
N TYR A 288 -1.42 -20.89 10.46
CA TYR A 288 -2.40 -19.79 10.56
C TYR A 288 -3.86 -20.29 10.55
N PHE A 289 -4.25 -21.08 9.55
CA PHE A 289 -5.63 -21.50 9.37
C PHE A 289 -6.08 -22.43 10.51
N ASP A 290 -5.37 -23.54 10.74
CA ASP A 290 -5.69 -24.51 11.79
C ASP A 290 -5.74 -23.90 13.20
N THR A 291 -4.98 -22.82 13.44
CA THR A 291 -4.92 -22.18 14.76
C THR A 291 -6.31 -21.77 15.24
N TYR A 292 -7.15 -21.26 14.33
CA TYR A 292 -8.48 -20.75 14.69
C TYR A 292 -9.54 -21.82 14.91
N ASP A 293 -9.26 -23.09 14.58
CA ASP A 293 -10.03 -24.24 15.04
C ASP A 293 -9.51 -24.71 16.41
N LYS A 294 -8.21 -24.99 16.48
CA LYS A 294 -7.51 -25.54 17.67
C LYS A 294 -7.76 -24.72 18.93
N ILE A 295 -7.82 -23.38 18.86
CA ILE A 295 -8.07 -22.54 20.05
C ILE A 295 -9.46 -22.73 20.69
N PHE A 296 -10.45 -23.26 19.98
CA PHE A 296 -11.75 -23.62 20.56
C PHE A 296 -11.82 -25.11 20.92
N ASP A 297 -11.21 -25.97 20.11
CA ASP A 297 -11.20 -27.43 20.31
C ASP A 297 -10.31 -27.85 21.50
N ASP A 298 -9.10 -27.33 21.61
CA ASP A 298 -8.13 -27.58 22.71
C ASP A 298 -8.57 -26.93 24.05
N HIS A 299 -9.80 -26.42 24.13
CA HIS A 299 -10.40 -25.75 25.28
C HIS A 299 -9.57 -24.56 25.81
N LEU A 300 -8.79 -23.89 24.95
CA LEU A 300 -8.07 -22.66 25.30
C LEU A 300 -9.03 -21.47 25.44
N LEU A 301 -9.95 -21.31 24.48
CA LEU A 301 -11.18 -20.52 24.61
C LEU A 301 -12.37 -21.41 25.02
N PRO A 302 -13.51 -20.84 25.44
CA PRO A 302 -14.74 -21.61 25.61
C PRO A 302 -15.18 -22.17 24.25
N ARG A 303 -15.57 -23.44 24.18
CA ARG A 303 -16.10 -24.03 22.93
C ARG A 303 -17.27 -23.19 22.40
N ARG A 304 -17.29 -22.98 21.09
CA ARG A 304 -18.37 -22.34 20.34
C ARG A 304 -18.65 -23.21 19.12
N ASP A 305 -19.92 -23.52 18.89
CA ASP A 305 -20.33 -24.19 17.65
C ASP A 305 -20.52 -23.11 16.56
N PRO A 306 -20.11 -23.36 15.30
CA PRO A 306 -20.28 -22.39 14.21
C PRO A 306 -21.75 -22.07 13.94
N LEU A 307 -22.03 -20.85 13.47
CA LEU A 307 -23.35 -20.51 12.95
C LEU A 307 -23.54 -21.14 11.56
N PRO A 308 -24.76 -21.63 11.21
CA PRO A 308 -25.06 -22.12 9.87
C PRO A 308 -24.90 -21.03 8.80
N ASP A 309 -24.53 -21.40 7.57
CA ASP A 309 -24.21 -20.51 6.44
C ASP A 309 -25.31 -19.49 6.07
N SER A 310 -26.56 -19.71 6.50
CA SER A 310 -27.73 -18.86 6.26
C SER A 310 -28.25 -18.12 7.50
N ASP A 311 -27.55 -18.21 8.64
CA ASP A 311 -27.94 -17.55 9.88
C ASP A 311 -27.64 -16.03 9.81
N PRO A 312 -28.64 -15.14 9.98
CA PRO A 312 -28.44 -13.69 9.83
C PRO A 312 -27.40 -13.12 10.80
N ARG A 313 -27.17 -13.79 11.95
CA ARG A 313 -26.18 -13.39 12.95
C ARG A 313 -24.74 -13.47 12.44
N LEU A 314 -24.49 -14.18 11.33
CA LEU A 314 -23.22 -14.13 10.60
C LEU A 314 -22.88 -12.70 10.13
N ARG A 315 -23.87 -11.83 9.89
CA ARG A 315 -23.68 -10.45 9.43
C ARG A 315 -23.89 -9.40 10.53
N GLU A 316 -24.11 -9.83 11.76
CA GLU A 316 -24.28 -8.97 12.93
C GLU A 316 -22.96 -8.82 13.73
N PRO A 317 -22.69 -7.65 14.36
CA PRO A 317 -21.50 -7.45 15.20
C PRO A 317 -21.42 -8.40 16.41
N ASN A 318 -20.43 -9.29 16.43
CA ASN A 318 -20.17 -10.17 17.57
C ASN A 318 -19.31 -9.46 18.62
N ASN A 319 -19.96 -8.85 19.61
CA ASN A 319 -19.27 -8.21 20.73
C ASN A 319 -18.73 -9.21 21.78
N SER A 320 -19.14 -10.49 21.75
CA SER A 320 -18.70 -11.53 22.70
C SER A 320 -17.27 -12.04 22.45
N LEU A 321 -16.66 -11.62 21.35
CA LEU A 321 -15.28 -11.93 20.97
C LEU A 321 -14.59 -10.63 20.53
N LEU A 322 -13.30 -10.50 20.82
CA LEU A 322 -12.46 -9.42 20.31
C LEU A 322 -11.13 -10.02 19.87
N VAL A 323 -10.62 -9.58 18.72
CA VAL A 323 -9.23 -9.84 18.32
C VAL A 323 -8.40 -8.60 18.61
N ILE A 324 -7.26 -8.75 19.27
CA ILE A 324 -6.25 -7.69 19.43
C ILE A 324 -4.87 -8.24 19.02
N GLY A 325 -3.85 -7.40 18.89
CA GLY A 325 -2.45 -7.86 18.81
C GLY A 325 -1.60 -7.11 17.79
N SER A 326 -0.53 -7.77 17.31
CA SER A 326 0.49 -7.17 16.45
C SER A 326 0.84 -8.04 15.23
N LEU A 327 0.70 -7.44 14.04
CA LEU A 327 1.07 -8.07 12.76
C LEU A 327 2.57 -7.92 12.44
N VAL A 328 3.37 -7.26 13.28
CA VAL A 328 4.77 -6.90 12.94
C VAL A 328 5.75 -8.08 12.93
N ARG A 329 5.41 -9.20 13.60
CA ARG A 329 6.32 -10.35 13.80
C ARG A 329 6.79 -10.96 12.48
N ARG A 330 8.09 -11.21 12.35
CA ARG A 330 8.72 -11.91 11.21
C ARG A 330 9.56 -13.08 11.73
N TYR A 331 9.23 -14.30 11.31
CA TYR A 331 9.93 -15.50 11.80
C TYR A 331 11.20 -15.78 10.99
N PRO A 332 12.38 -15.96 11.63
CA PRO A 332 13.65 -16.10 10.91
C PRO A 332 13.70 -17.25 9.89
N GLU A 333 12.99 -18.35 10.16
CA GLU A 333 12.81 -19.49 9.23
C GLU A 333 12.28 -19.06 7.85
N ILE A 334 11.39 -18.06 7.81
CA ILE A 334 10.67 -17.65 6.60
C ILE A 334 11.57 -16.77 5.69
N ARG A 335 12.69 -16.23 6.22
CA ARG A 335 13.66 -15.39 5.47
C ARG A 335 14.29 -16.11 4.26
N GLY A 336 14.24 -17.43 4.19
CA GLY A 336 14.75 -18.20 3.05
C GLY A 336 13.95 -17.99 1.74
N GLY A 337 12.68 -17.58 1.83
CA GLY A 337 11.72 -17.54 0.72
C GLY A 337 11.67 -16.25 -0.12
N SER A 338 12.72 -15.42 -0.08
CA SER A 338 12.81 -14.07 -0.68
C SER A 338 11.94 -12.99 -0.01
N ASN A 339 12.50 -11.79 0.15
CA ASN A 339 11.81 -10.62 0.71
C ASN A 339 10.85 -9.98 -0.32
N GLN A 340 9.91 -10.75 -0.87
CA GLN A 340 8.92 -10.27 -1.86
C GLN A 340 7.47 -10.28 -1.33
N VAL A 341 7.21 -10.95 -0.20
CA VAL A 341 5.88 -11.03 0.42
C VAL A 341 5.86 -10.19 1.70
N SER A 342 4.90 -9.26 1.78
CA SER A 342 4.54 -8.58 3.03
C SER A 342 3.60 -9.49 3.82
N PHE A 343 4.12 -10.20 4.83
CA PHE A 343 3.30 -11.06 5.69
C PHE A 343 2.19 -10.30 6.45
N PRO A 344 2.41 -9.08 6.97
CA PRO A 344 1.32 -8.31 7.57
C PRO A 344 0.18 -8.03 6.59
N SER A 345 0.52 -7.66 5.33
CA SER A 345 -0.48 -7.45 4.28
C SER A 345 -1.21 -8.75 3.93
N MET A 346 -0.50 -9.87 3.85
CA MET A 346 -1.07 -11.18 3.57
C MET A 346 -2.08 -11.61 4.65
N VAL A 347 -1.75 -11.41 5.94
CA VAL A 347 -2.65 -11.72 7.06
C VAL A 347 -3.86 -10.79 7.06
N LEU A 348 -3.66 -9.48 6.86
CA LEU A 348 -4.78 -8.53 6.76
C LEU A 348 -5.72 -8.85 5.59
N HIS A 349 -5.20 -9.34 4.46
CA HIS A 349 -6.00 -9.83 3.33
C HIS A 349 -6.82 -11.06 3.71
N GLN A 350 -6.22 -12.02 4.41
CA GLN A 350 -6.91 -13.24 4.86
C GLN A 350 -8.00 -12.93 5.88
N MET A 351 -7.78 -11.95 6.78
CA MET A 351 -8.80 -11.46 7.71
C MET A 351 -9.93 -10.70 6.99
N ALA A 352 -9.60 -9.94 5.94
CA ALA A 352 -10.57 -9.25 5.09
C ALA A 352 -11.46 -10.25 4.32
N GLU A 353 -10.87 -11.29 3.75
CA GLU A 353 -11.62 -12.40 3.12
C GLU A 353 -12.50 -13.11 4.15
N ALA A 354 -11.96 -13.48 5.32
CA ALA A 354 -12.73 -14.14 6.38
C ALA A 354 -13.94 -13.31 6.87
N ALA A 355 -13.83 -11.97 6.90
CA ALA A 355 -14.93 -11.06 7.23
C ALA A 355 -16.05 -11.03 6.16
N GLN A 356 -15.71 -11.34 4.90
CA GLN A 356 -16.68 -11.35 3.78
C GLN A 356 -17.33 -12.73 3.58
N ILE A 357 -16.61 -13.82 3.86
CA ILE A 357 -17.11 -15.20 3.68
C ILE A 357 -17.34 -15.97 5.00
N ASN A 358 -17.33 -15.26 6.13
CA ASN A 358 -17.63 -15.78 7.46
C ASN A 358 -16.82 -17.02 7.90
N THR A 359 -15.54 -17.08 7.56
CA THR A 359 -14.63 -18.16 7.97
C THR A 359 -13.76 -17.79 9.18
N MET A 360 -12.93 -18.71 9.67
CA MET A 360 -12.12 -18.54 10.88
C MET A 360 -13.00 -18.14 12.08
N PHE A 361 -12.60 -17.14 12.87
CA PHE A 361 -13.38 -16.58 13.98
C PHE A 361 -14.64 -15.81 13.54
N GLN A 362 -14.78 -15.45 12.25
CA GLN A 362 -15.97 -14.76 11.72
C GLN A 362 -17.17 -15.70 11.51
N ARG A 363 -16.99 -17.02 11.69
CA ARG A 363 -18.08 -18.03 11.66
C ARG A 363 -19.03 -17.99 12.86
N TYR A 364 -18.76 -17.08 13.80
CA TYR A 364 -19.59 -16.83 14.98
C TYR A 364 -20.27 -15.44 14.92
N GLY A 365 -20.32 -14.80 13.75
CA GLY A 365 -20.71 -13.39 13.58
C GLY A 365 -19.51 -12.45 13.50
N LEU A 366 -19.75 -11.16 13.27
CA LEU A 366 -18.73 -10.20 12.86
C LEU A 366 -17.87 -9.68 14.03
N VAL A 367 -16.70 -10.29 14.20
CA VAL A 367 -15.71 -9.98 15.22
C VAL A 367 -14.84 -8.79 14.82
N ARG A 368 -14.74 -7.81 15.72
CA ARG A 368 -13.85 -6.64 15.62
C ARG A 368 -12.39 -7.01 15.87
N LEU A 369 -11.46 -6.31 15.21
CA LEU A 369 -10.02 -6.44 15.42
C LEU A 369 -9.37 -5.10 15.79
N LEU A 370 -8.44 -5.09 16.76
CA LEU A 370 -7.57 -3.94 17.10
C LEU A 370 -6.10 -4.33 16.85
N LEU A 371 -5.55 -3.95 15.70
CA LEU A 371 -4.27 -4.48 15.22
C LEU A 371 -3.18 -3.42 15.13
N TRP A 372 -2.06 -3.66 15.82
CA TRP A 372 -0.81 -2.95 15.63
C TRP A 372 -0.14 -3.37 14.32
N ILE A 373 0.17 -2.39 13.48
CA ILE A 373 0.82 -2.56 12.18
C ILE A 373 2.07 -1.68 12.06
N PRO A 374 3.12 -2.10 11.33
CA PRO A 374 4.22 -1.22 10.99
C PRO A 374 3.76 -0.12 10.03
N ASP A 375 4.29 1.09 10.22
CA ASP A 375 3.92 2.33 9.50
C ASP A 375 3.95 2.20 7.97
N GLU A 376 4.87 1.39 7.42
CA GLU A 376 5.01 1.11 5.98
C GLU A 376 3.73 0.60 5.29
N LEU A 377 2.75 0.12 6.07
CA LEU A 377 1.48 -0.43 5.57
C LEU A 377 0.35 0.58 5.48
N LYS A 378 0.50 1.80 6.01
CA LYS A 378 -0.58 2.82 6.02
C LYS A 378 -1.19 2.98 4.64
N HIS A 379 -0.37 3.27 3.64
CA HIS A 379 -0.76 3.47 2.25
C HIS A 379 -1.47 2.25 1.60
N ALA A 380 -1.29 1.03 2.14
CA ALA A 380 -1.95 -0.18 1.66
C ALA A 380 -3.27 -0.47 2.40
N ALA A 381 -3.30 -0.31 3.73
CA ALA A 381 -4.48 -0.61 4.55
C ALA A 381 -5.51 0.55 4.59
N LEU A 382 -5.02 1.79 4.61
CA LEU A 382 -5.80 3.02 4.73
C LEU A 382 -5.13 4.14 3.88
N PRO A 383 -5.32 4.13 2.54
CA PRO A 383 -4.69 5.10 1.66
C PRO A 383 -5.16 6.54 1.95
N ASP A 384 -4.18 7.40 2.15
CA ASP A 384 -4.25 8.86 2.36
C ASP A 384 -4.02 9.66 1.07
N SER A 385 -3.83 8.98 -0.06
CA SER A 385 -3.72 9.57 -1.39
C SER A 385 -4.27 8.63 -2.47
N VAL A 386 -4.86 9.21 -3.51
CA VAL A 386 -5.31 8.49 -4.73
C VAL A 386 -4.17 7.83 -5.50
N ILE A 387 -2.91 8.18 -5.21
CA ILE A 387 -1.72 7.49 -5.76
C ILE A 387 -1.56 6.09 -5.14
N HIS A 388 -2.06 5.90 -3.92
CA HIS A 388 -1.91 4.67 -3.15
C HIS A 388 -3.15 3.75 -3.18
N LYS A 389 -4.30 4.22 -3.73
CA LYS A 389 -5.52 3.40 -3.88
C LYS A 389 -5.35 2.29 -4.93
N VAL A 390 -4.84 1.15 -4.47
CA VAL A 390 -4.64 -0.10 -5.24
C VAL A 390 -5.67 -1.16 -4.85
N GLY A 391 -5.82 -2.24 -5.65
CA GLY A 391 -6.83 -3.28 -5.42
C GLY A 391 -6.80 -3.92 -4.01
N PHE A 392 -5.62 -4.02 -3.39
CA PHE A 392 -5.47 -4.43 -1.99
C PHE A 392 -6.25 -3.50 -1.03
N SER A 393 -6.04 -2.19 -1.13
CA SER A 393 -6.72 -1.19 -0.29
C SER A 393 -8.24 -1.19 -0.50
N VAL A 394 -8.68 -1.43 -1.74
CA VAL A 394 -10.11 -1.53 -2.08
C VAL A 394 -10.73 -2.81 -1.53
N ASN A 395 -9.98 -3.93 -1.46
CA ASN A 395 -10.46 -5.14 -0.79
C ASN A 395 -10.62 -4.93 0.72
N VAL A 396 -9.67 -4.23 1.37
CA VAL A 396 -9.76 -3.88 2.79
C VAL A 396 -10.95 -2.93 3.05
N ASP A 397 -11.12 -1.86 2.25
CA ASP A 397 -12.28 -0.93 2.30
C ASP A 397 -13.62 -1.68 2.14
N SER A 398 -13.64 -2.69 1.26
CA SER A 398 -14.80 -3.56 1.02
C SER A 398 -15.08 -4.58 2.11
N SER A 399 -14.19 -4.75 3.10
CA SER A 399 -14.30 -5.77 4.15
C SER A 399 -14.48 -5.17 5.54
N PHE A 400 -13.82 -4.05 5.80
CA PHE A 400 -13.78 -3.38 7.09
C PHE A 400 -14.14 -1.89 6.97
N GLU A 401 -14.73 -1.37 8.04
CA GLU A 401 -14.53 0.02 8.44
C GLU A 401 -13.21 0.11 9.19
N VAL A 402 -12.25 0.82 8.59
CA VAL A 402 -10.92 1.05 9.12
C VAL A 402 -10.87 2.45 9.72
N ALA A 403 -10.52 2.54 11.00
CA ALA A 403 -10.12 3.79 11.64
C ALA A 403 -8.71 3.64 12.19
N GLU A 404 -7.87 4.67 12.02
CA GLU A 404 -6.57 4.74 12.66
C GLU A 404 -6.74 5.40 14.04
N ILE A 405 -6.36 4.71 15.10
CA ILE A 405 -6.47 5.20 16.48
C ILE A 405 -5.24 6.02 16.85
N VAL A 406 -4.05 5.49 16.53
CA VAL A 406 -2.77 6.18 16.71
C VAL A 406 -1.82 5.85 15.56
N GLY A 407 -0.87 6.75 15.28
CA GLY A 407 0.19 6.53 14.31
C GLY A 407 1.23 7.65 14.29
N SER A 408 2.32 7.45 13.56
CA SER A 408 3.33 8.50 13.40
C SER A 408 2.78 9.69 12.61
N ASP A 409 3.07 10.90 13.09
CA ASP A 409 2.65 12.14 12.41
C ASP A 409 3.28 12.24 11.01
N ARG A 410 2.57 12.87 10.08
CA ARG A 410 3.08 13.14 8.73
C ARG A 410 4.26 14.12 8.75
N SER A 411 4.46 14.90 9.82
CA SER A 411 5.70 15.65 10.03
C SER A 411 6.91 14.75 10.33
N GLN A 412 6.70 13.60 10.96
CA GLN A 412 7.73 12.66 11.45
C GLN A 412 8.03 11.53 10.45
N LEU A 413 8.06 11.85 9.15
CA LEU A 413 8.16 10.89 8.05
C LEU A 413 9.18 9.77 8.25
N SER A 414 8.79 8.55 7.85
CA SER A 414 9.61 7.36 7.96
C SER A 414 10.96 7.50 7.25
N ARG A 415 11.88 6.57 7.56
CA ARG A 415 13.22 6.48 6.93
C ARG A 415 13.17 6.37 5.39
N ILE A 416 12.03 5.97 4.82
CA ILE A 416 11.81 5.83 3.37
C ILE A 416 11.27 7.13 2.76
N ASP A 417 10.35 7.80 3.46
CA ASP A 417 9.54 8.90 2.92
C ASP A 417 10.22 10.27 3.00
N ALA A 418 11.22 10.41 3.87
CA ALA A 418 12.08 11.60 3.98
C ALA A 418 12.90 11.93 2.70
N HIS A 419 12.80 11.11 1.64
CA HIS A 419 13.34 11.44 0.32
C HIS A 419 12.38 12.31 -0.49
N LYS A 420 12.85 13.44 -1.03
CA LYS A 420 12.05 14.37 -1.89
C LYS A 420 11.16 13.66 -2.93
N LYS A 421 11.65 12.59 -3.57
CA LYS A 421 10.90 11.78 -4.55
C LYS A 421 9.61 11.13 -4.03
N VAL A 422 9.43 11.04 -2.70
CA VAL A 422 8.27 10.42 -2.05
C VAL A 422 7.29 11.47 -1.51
N MET A 423 7.75 12.68 -1.16
CA MET A 423 6.88 13.84 -0.85
C MET A 423 5.80 14.04 -1.92
N HIS A 424 6.17 13.90 -3.20
CA HIS A 424 5.28 14.04 -4.36
C HIS A 424 4.32 12.85 -4.58
N ARG A 425 4.27 11.89 -3.64
CA ARG A 425 3.27 10.81 -3.56
C ARG A 425 2.28 10.99 -2.40
N GLN A 426 2.56 11.93 -1.51
CA GLN A 426 1.64 12.30 -0.44
C GLN A 426 0.57 13.24 -1.00
N ARG A 427 -0.59 13.28 -0.33
CA ARG A 427 -1.58 14.33 -0.60
C ARG A 427 -1.00 15.70 -0.30
N GLN A 428 -1.37 16.66 -1.14
CA GLN A 428 -0.91 18.04 -1.06
C GLN A 428 -1.52 18.75 0.16
N ASP A 429 -0.71 19.52 0.89
CA ASP A 429 -0.98 19.99 2.25
C ASP A 429 -2.33 20.68 2.45
N GLN A 430 -2.76 21.56 1.54
CA GLN A 430 -4.07 22.22 1.66
C GLN A 430 -5.26 21.26 1.57
N LEU A 431 -5.13 20.16 0.83
CA LEU A 431 -6.16 19.13 0.73
C LEU A 431 -6.18 18.27 2.00
N GLU A 432 -5.03 18.11 2.66
CA GLU A 432 -4.92 17.41 3.93
C GLU A 432 -5.50 18.24 5.09
N VAL A 433 -5.24 19.55 5.12
CA VAL A 433 -5.90 20.52 6.02
C VAL A 433 -7.43 20.48 5.84
N TRP A 434 -7.93 20.35 4.61
CA TRP A 434 -9.37 20.23 4.37
C TRP A 434 -9.95 18.87 4.77
N SER A 435 -9.23 17.77 4.53
CA SER A 435 -9.60 16.45 5.06
C SER A 435 -9.72 16.49 6.59
N ALA A 436 -8.74 17.10 7.27
CA ALA A 436 -8.76 17.30 8.72
C ALA A 436 -9.91 18.22 9.19
N ARG A 437 -10.22 19.32 8.49
CA ARG A 437 -11.37 20.19 8.81
C ARG A 437 -12.70 19.42 8.78
N LYS A 438 -12.94 18.58 7.77
CA LYS A 438 -14.11 17.69 7.70
C LYS A 438 -14.16 16.62 8.81
N VAL A 439 -13.03 16.30 9.43
CA VAL A 439 -12.94 15.35 10.55
C VAL A 439 -13.15 16.06 11.89
N LEU A 440 -12.62 17.28 12.07
CA LEU A 440 -12.87 18.14 13.23
C LEU A 440 -14.38 18.37 13.44
N GLU A 441 -15.13 18.62 12.38
CA GLU A 441 -16.60 18.74 12.41
C GLU A 441 -17.29 17.47 12.96
N ARG A 442 -16.82 16.28 12.53
CA ARG A 442 -17.33 14.99 13.03
C ARG A 442 -16.93 14.72 14.47
N MET A 443 -15.71 15.09 14.87
CA MET A 443 -15.23 14.97 16.24
C MET A 443 -16.05 15.85 17.18
N GLN A 444 -16.29 17.11 16.80
CA GLN A 444 -17.16 18.03 17.53
C GLN A 444 -18.59 17.49 17.67
N SER A 445 -19.14 16.85 16.63
CA SER A 445 -20.47 16.21 16.70
C SER A 445 -20.56 15.01 17.64
N LYS A 446 -19.43 14.53 18.18
CA LYS A 446 -19.30 13.36 19.06
C LYS A 446 -18.65 13.66 20.41
N ASP A 447 -18.38 14.93 20.71
CA ASP A 447 -17.62 15.38 21.90
C ASP A 447 -16.24 14.70 22.03
N MET A 448 -15.57 14.49 20.88
CA MET A 448 -14.21 13.91 20.83
C MET A 448 -13.16 14.99 20.61
N SER A 449 -12.04 14.90 21.33
CA SER A 449 -10.87 15.78 21.17
C SER A 449 -9.57 14.99 21.23
N VAL A 450 -8.61 15.31 20.35
CA VAL A 450 -7.23 14.79 20.47
C VAL A 450 -6.52 15.53 21.62
N PRO A 451 -5.83 14.83 22.55
CA PRO A 451 -4.99 15.47 23.55
C PRO A 451 -3.94 16.39 22.91
N GLU A 452 -3.63 17.52 23.52
CA GLU A 452 -2.85 18.58 22.86
C GLU A 452 -1.42 18.15 22.48
N HIS A 453 -0.74 17.39 23.35
CA HIS A 453 0.58 16.79 23.07
C HIS A 453 0.53 15.61 22.09
N ARG A 454 -0.67 15.12 21.76
CA ARG A 454 -0.95 14.04 20.79
C ARG A 454 -1.50 14.54 19.46
N ARG A 455 -1.61 15.86 19.27
CA ARG A 455 -2.26 16.50 18.11
C ARG A 455 -1.38 16.38 16.85
N PRO A 456 -1.90 15.86 15.72
CA PRO A 456 -1.19 15.89 14.44
C PRO A 456 -0.96 17.32 13.91
N ASP A 457 0.14 17.55 13.23
CA ASP A 457 0.46 18.82 12.55
C ASP A 457 -0.68 19.32 11.64
N PHE A 458 -1.32 18.41 10.90
CA PHE A 458 -2.46 18.75 10.03
C PHE A 458 -3.77 19.00 10.79
N HIS A 459 -3.97 18.43 11.98
CA HIS A 459 -5.09 18.79 12.86
C HIS A 459 -4.90 20.21 13.38
N GLN A 460 -3.69 20.57 13.84
CA GLN A 460 -3.40 21.93 14.32
C GLN A 460 -3.57 22.96 13.19
N LYS A 461 -2.98 22.71 12.01
CA LYS A 461 -3.20 23.54 10.82
C LYS A 461 -4.67 23.68 10.43
N ALA A 462 -5.50 22.64 10.63
CA ALA A 462 -6.92 22.70 10.35
C ALA A 462 -7.73 23.49 11.39
N LEU A 463 -7.25 23.64 12.62
CA LEU A 463 -7.79 24.61 13.59
C LEU A 463 -7.41 26.04 13.16
N ASP A 464 -6.13 26.26 12.84
CA ASP A 464 -5.55 27.58 12.57
C ASP A 464 -5.93 28.18 11.20
N THR A 465 -6.33 27.35 10.23
CA THR A 465 -6.69 27.80 8.87
C THR A 465 -8.14 28.26 8.80
N ASP A 466 -8.32 29.55 8.49
CA ASP A 466 -9.62 30.17 8.21
C ASP A 466 -10.44 29.46 7.11
N GLY A 467 -11.77 29.52 7.21
CA GLY A 467 -12.70 28.85 6.31
C GLY A 467 -12.66 29.41 4.88
N ASP A 468 -12.79 30.73 4.71
CA ASP A 468 -12.78 31.37 3.38
C ASP A 468 -11.40 31.21 2.72
N ALA A 469 -10.32 31.22 3.52
CA ALA A 469 -8.97 30.95 3.05
C ALA A 469 -8.81 29.52 2.49
N LEU A 470 -9.55 28.55 3.02
CA LEU A 470 -9.54 27.12 2.64
C LEU A 470 -10.45 26.83 1.44
N GLU A 471 -11.64 27.42 1.38
CA GLU A 471 -12.56 27.35 0.23
C GLU A 471 -11.91 27.84 -1.07
N ALA A 472 -10.98 28.79 -0.98
CA ALA A 472 -10.17 29.22 -2.11
C ALA A 472 -9.25 28.13 -2.72
N TYR A 473 -9.19 26.91 -2.17
CA TYR A 473 -8.51 25.74 -2.75
C TYR A 473 -9.48 24.66 -3.28
N ILE A 474 -10.80 24.87 -3.18
CA ILE A 474 -11.82 23.86 -3.51
C ILE A 474 -12.51 24.23 -4.84
N PRO A 475 -12.26 23.52 -5.95
CA PRO A 475 -12.81 23.92 -7.25
C PRO A 475 -14.20 23.34 -7.55
N ILE A 476 -14.62 22.27 -6.87
CA ILE A 476 -15.92 21.62 -7.10
C ILE A 476 -16.97 22.34 -6.25
N HIS A 477 -17.50 23.43 -6.79
CA HIS A 477 -18.54 24.24 -6.18
C HIS A 477 -19.43 24.92 -7.24
N LEU A 478 -20.68 25.25 -6.89
CA LEU A 478 -21.57 26.07 -7.72
C LEU A 478 -21.91 27.39 -6.99
N PRO A 479 -22.19 28.47 -7.74
CA PRO A 479 -22.93 29.61 -7.20
C PRO A 479 -24.29 29.14 -6.68
N LYS A 480 -24.64 29.54 -5.46
CA LYS A 480 -26.00 29.38 -4.94
C LYS A 480 -26.96 30.28 -5.73
N ASP A 481 -28.25 29.97 -5.69
CA ASP A 481 -29.35 30.82 -6.19
C ASP A 481 -29.43 31.02 -7.73
N LYS A 482 -28.79 30.16 -8.54
CA LYS A 482 -28.95 30.11 -10.00
C LYS A 482 -29.61 28.80 -10.49
N PRO A 483 -30.49 28.83 -11.52
CA PRO A 483 -31.00 27.63 -12.18
C PRO A 483 -29.91 26.83 -12.92
N LEU A 484 -30.04 25.50 -12.94
CA LEU A 484 -29.10 24.57 -13.60
C LEU A 484 -28.89 24.89 -15.09
N GLN A 485 -29.95 25.26 -15.82
CA GLN A 485 -29.87 25.65 -17.24
C GLN A 485 -28.99 26.89 -17.45
N THR A 486 -29.06 27.86 -16.52
CA THR A 486 -28.27 29.10 -16.57
C THR A 486 -26.81 28.83 -16.21
N LEU A 487 -26.57 28.00 -15.19
CA LEU A 487 -25.21 27.59 -14.81
C LEU A 487 -24.52 26.81 -15.94
N LEU A 488 -25.24 25.91 -16.61
CA LEU A 488 -24.70 25.19 -17.77
C LEU A 488 -24.38 26.13 -18.94
N ALA A 489 -25.24 27.12 -19.23
CA ALA A 489 -24.98 28.11 -20.29
C ALA A 489 -23.79 29.04 -19.98
N ASP A 490 -23.63 29.45 -18.72
CA ASP A 490 -22.43 30.18 -18.26
C ASP A 490 -21.17 29.30 -18.43
N HIS A 491 -21.27 28.03 -18.04
CA HIS A 491 -20.20 27.04 -18.11
C HIS A 491 -19.77 26.67 -19.55
N GLU A 492 -20.71 26.46 -20.48
CA GLU A 492 -20.45 26.33 -21.92
C GLU A 492 -19.64 27.53 -22.45
N GLY A 493 -19.97 28.74 -21.97
CA GLY A 493 -19.22 29.96 -22.24
C GLY A 493 -17.80 29.99 -21.62
N GLN A 494 -17.53 29.22 -20.56
CA GLN A 494 -16.19 29.04 -19.99
C GLN A 494 -15.37 28.00 -20.75
N VAL A 495 -15.98 26.86 -21.12
CA VAL A 495 -15.37 25.79 -21.92
C VAL A 495 -14.94 26.32 -23.29
N ARG A 496 -15.78 27.14 -23.95
CA ARG A 496 -15.42 27.78 -25.22
C ARG A 496 -14.17 28.66 -25.12
N LYS A 497 -14.02 29.45 -24.03
CA LYS A 497 -12.80 30.26 -23.80
C LYS A 497 -11.55 29.39 -23.63
N LEU A 498 -11.67 28.23 -22.97
CA LEU A 498 -10.58 27.25 -22.89
C LEU A 498 -10.21 26.69 -24.28
N GLN A 499 -11.20 26.37 -25.12
CA GLN A 499 -10.99 25.91 -26.50
C GLN A 499 -10.31 26.99 -27.37
N GLU A 500 -10.77 28.24 -27.31
CA GLU A 500 -10.17 29.39 -28.03
C GLU A 500 -8.71 29.61 -27.64
N PHE A 501 -8.40 29.57 -26.33
CA PHE A 501 -7.02 29.68 -25.83
C PHE A 501 -6.17 28.45 -26.21
N ALA A 502 -6.76 27.26 -26.26
CA ALA A 502 -6.08 26.04 -26.70
C ALA A 502 -5.77 26.06 -28.21
N ALA A 503 -6.67 26.58 -29.04
CA ALA A 503 -6.49 26.73 -30.48
C ALA A 503 -5.38 27.73 -30.85
N THR A 504 -5.12 28.72 -29.98
CA THR A 504 -4.01 29.67 -30.14
C THR A 504 -2.66 28.91 -30.12
N PRO A 505 -1.78 29.07 -31.14
CA PRO A 505 -0.48 28.39 -31.19
C PRO A 505 0.39 28.68 -29.97
N ARG A 506 1.06 27.67 -29.40
CA ARG A 506 1.85 27.81 -28.15
C ARG A 506 2.85 28.99 -28.16
N PRO A 507 3.59 29.31 -29.24
CA PRO A 507 4.47 30.49 -29.28
C PRO A 507 3.75 31.85 -29.27
N GLN A 508 2.45 31.88 -29.55
CA GLN A 508 1.60 33.08 -29.60
C GLN A 508 0.68 33.21 -28.38
N ARG A 509 0.54 32.16 -27.57
CA ARG A 509 -0.24 32.20 -26.32
C ARG A 509 0.41 33.18 -25.33
N LYS A 510 -0.32 34.25 -25.00
CA LYS A 510 0.01 35.15 -23.88
C LYS A 510 -0.41 34.50 -22.56
N ARG A 511 -0.06 35.12 -21.41
CA ARG A 511 -0.65 34.78 -20.11
C ARG A 511 -2.18 34.82 -20.20
N MET A 512 -2.85 33.90 -19.52
CA MET A 512 -4.31 33.83 -19.55
C MET A 512 -4.88 34.84 -18.55
N ASN A 513 -5.19 36.04 -19.05
CA ASN A 513 -5.74 37.14 -18.25
C ASN A 513 -7.24 36.94 -17.92
N ILE A 514 -7.58 35.76 -17.40
CA ILE A 514 -8.91 35.41 -16.87
C ILE A 514 -8.70 35.14 -15.36
N PRO A 515 -9.40 35.86 -14.46
CA PRO A 515 -9.29 35.61 -13.02
C PRO A 515 -9.79 34.20 -12.67
N ALA A 516 -8.86 33.34 -12.27
CA ALA A 516 -9.18 32.01 -11.74
C ALA A 516 -9.48 32.08 -10.23
N LYS A 517 -10.49 31.34 -9.76
CA LYS A 517 -10.95 31.30 -8.37
C LYS A 517 -9.98 30.44 -7.54
N VAL A 518 -9.86 29.16 -7.89
CA VAL A 518 -9.06 28.17 -7.16
C VAL A 518 -7.59 28.56 -7.09
N LYS A 519 -6.96 28.41 -5.93
CA LYS A 519 -5.51 28.54 -5.72
C LYS A 519 -4.84 27.20 -6.01
N LEU A 520 -3.66 27.22 -6.64
CA LEU A 520 -2.81 26.03 -6.67
C LEU A 520 -2.25 25.77 -5.27
N THR A 521 -2.23 24.51 -4.85
CA THR A 521 -1.49 24.05 -3.67
C THR A 521 0.01 24.30 -3.83
N ASN A 522 0.76 24.35 -2.72
CA ASN A 522 2.19 24.69 -2.74
C ASN A 522 2.99 23.76 -3.68
N VAL A 523 2.77 22.45 -3.56
CA VAL A 523 3.44 21.42 -4.39
C VAL A 523 3.07 21.55 -5.88
N SER A 524 1.85 22.01 -6.19
CA SER A 524 1.44 22.23 -7.58
C SER A 524 2.06 23.50 -8.18
N GLN A 525 2.24 24.55 -7.36
CA GLN A 525 2.95 25.77 -7.77
C GLN A 525 4.43 25.50 -8.11
N GLU A 526 5.10 24.61 -7.38
CA GLU A 526 6.49 24.19 -7.67
C GLU A 526 6.62 23.45 -9.02
N TYR A 527 5.60 22.70 -9.42
CA TYR A 527 5.67 21.82 -10.60
C TYR A 527 5.17 22.44 -11.91
N ILE A 528 4.22 23.35 -11.84
CA ILE A 528 3.65 24.03 -13.00
C ILE A 528 4.47 25.30 -13.25
N THR A 529 4.80 25.63 -14.50
CA THR A 529 5.54 26.87 -14.77
C THR A 529 4.67 28.08 -14.44
N VAL A 530 5.28 29.19 -13.99
CA VAL A 530 4.54 30.45 -13.67
C VAL A 530 3.73 30.95 -14.88
N THR A 531 4.18 30.66 -16.10
CA THR A 531 3.47 30.91 -17.37
C THR A 531 2.26 30.00 -17.61
N GLU A 532 2.21 28.81 -17.01
CA GLU A 532 1.09 27.87 -17.07
C GLU A 532 0.17 27.96 -15.82
N HIS A 533 0.57 28.65 -14.74
CA HIS A 533 -0.21 28.75 -13.49
C HIS A 533 -1.66 29.21 -13.74
N GLU A 534 -1.89 30.27 -14.50
CA GLU A 534 -3.24 30.80 -14.75
C GLU A 534 -4.10 29.86 -15.57
N SER A 535 -3.55 29.29 -16.65
CA SER A 535 -4.29 28.39 -17.52
C SER A 535 -4.57 27.04 -16.86
N VAL A 536 -3.70 26.56 -15.96
CA VAL A 536 -4.01 25.39 -15.11
C VAL A 536 -5.06 25.74 -14.05
N ARG A 537 -4.98 26.89 -13.36
CA ARG A 537 -6.00 27.29 -12.38
C ARG A 537 -7.38 27.42 -13.01
N TYR A 538 -7.50 28.12 -14.13
CA TYR A 538 -8.77 28.26 -14.84
C TYR A 538 -9.26 26.92 -15.44
N TYR A 539 -8.36 26.02 -15.87
CA TYR A 539 -8.76 24.65 -16.23
C TYR A 539 -9.33 23.87 -15.04
N ILE A 540 -8.73 24.00 -13.85
CA ILE A 540 -9.22 23.37 -12.62
C ILE A 540 -10.58 23.97 -12.19
N ASP A 541 -10.77 25.28 -12.27
CA ASP A 541 -12.07 25.93 -12.02
C ASP A 541 -13.17 25.36 -12.93
N VAL A 542 -12.93 25.34 -14.25
CA VAL A 542 -13.93 24.86 -15.22
C VAL A 542 -14.18 23.36 -15.03
N TRP A 543 -13.15 22.54 -14.83
CA TRP A 543 -13.34 21.12 -14.51
C TRP A 543 -14.13 20.92 -13.21
N GLY A 544 -13.88 21.73 -12.18
CA GLY A 544 -14.60 21.64 -10.90
C GLY A 544 -16.07 22.02 -11.04
N GLU A 545 -16.36 23.06 -11.81
CA GLU A 545 -17.73 23.49 -12.13
C GLU A 545 -18.48 22.42 -12.94
N GLN A 546 -17.83 21.72 -13.88
CA GLN A 546 -18.41 20.56 -14.60
C GLN A 546 -18.80 19.42 -13.64
N ILE A 547 -17.91 19.02 -12.72
CA ILE A 547 -18.21 17.95 -11.75
C ILE A 547 -19.36 18.34 -10.82
N ALA A 548 -19.43 19.62 -10.42
CA ALA A 548 -20.52 20.12 -9.59
C ALA A 548 -21.86 20.20 -10.35
N LEU A 549 -21.84 20.56 -11.64
CA LEU A 549 -23.01 20.49 -12.54
C LEU A 549 -23.52 19.05 -12.74
N GLU A 550 -22.62 18.08 -12.96
CA GLU A 550 -22.99 16.65 -13.06
C GLU A 550 -23.59 16.12 -11.75
N HIS A 551 -23.25 16.72 -10.60
CA HIS A 551 -23.85 16.39 -9.30
C HIS A 551 -25.22 17.01 -9.07
N GLU A 552 -25.39 18.30 -9.38
CA GLU A 552 -26.70 18.97 -9.32
C GLU A 552 -27.70 18.34 -10.30
N TYR A 553 -27.26 18.00 -11.52
CA TYR A 553 -28.06 17.25 -12.48
C TYR A 553 -28.50 15.89 -11.92
N SER A 554 -27.58 15.06 -11.41
CA SER A 554 -27.98 13.74 -10.87
C SER A 554 -28.91 13.84 -9.66
N THR A 555 -28.79 14.89 -8.85
CA THR A 555 -29.63 15.14 -7.68
C THR A 555 -31.03 15.69 -8.05
N THR A 556 -31.18 16.33 -9.22
CA THR A 556 -32.44 16.99 -9.63
C THR A 556 -33.16 16.35 -10.83
N LYS A 557 -32.51 15.49 -11.62
CA LYS A 557 -33.04 14.90 -12.86
C LYS A 557 -34.42 14.23 -12.73
N THR A 558 -34.75 13.69 -11.55
CA THR A 558 -36.05 13.07 -11.24
C THR A 558 -37.22 14.07 -11.15
N LYS A 559 -36.93 15.38 -11.13
CA LYS A 559 -37.90 16.48 -11.08
C LYS A 559 -38.07 17.19 -12.43
N LEU A 560 -37.36 16.75 -13.47
CA LEU A 560 -37.34 17.37 -14.80
C LEU A 560 -38.19 16.55 -15.79
N SER A 561 -38.65 17.17 -16.89
CA SER A 561 -39.28 16.44 -17.99
C SER A 561 -38.24 15.64 -18.79
N GLU A 562 -38.68 14.61 -19.52
CA GLU A 562 -37.79 13.76 -20.33
C GLU A 562 -37.02 14.54 -21.41
N GLU A 563 -37.62 15.60 -21.95
CA GLU A 563 -37.02 16.47 -22.96
C GLU A 563 -35.90 17.31 -22.35
N ILE A 564 -36.17 17.96 -21.22
CA ILE A 564 -35.21 18.77 -20.47
C ILE A 564 -34.06 17.89 -19.95
N ARG A 565 -34.39 16.68 -19.48
CA ARG A 565 -33.41 15.69 -19.01
C ARG A 565 -32.42 15.33 -20.11
N LYS A 566 -32.91 15.04 -21.32
CA LYS A 566 -32.06 14.67 -22.48
C LYS A 566 -31.25 15.84 -23.04
N ASP A 567 -31.78 17.06 -23.06
CA ASP A 567 -31.01 18.26 -23.44
C ASP A 567 -29.81 18.48 -22.51
N LEU A 568 -30.07 18.53 -21.19
CA LEU A 568 -29.02 18.74 -20.20
C LEU A 568 -28.00 17.61 -20.19
N GLU A 569 -28.43 16.35 -20.31
CA GLU A 569 -27.54 15.20 -20.36
C GLU A 569 -26.59 15.24 -21.58
N ALA A 570 -27.12 15.51 -22.77
CA ALA A 570 -26.32 15.61 -23.99
C ALA A 570 -25.29 16.75 -23.90
N ARG A 571 -25.71 17.92 -23.41
CA ARG A 571 -24.86 19.11 -23.27
C ARG A 571 -23.78 18.94 -22.20
N LEU A 572 -24.12 18.35 -21.05
CA LEU A 572 -23.15 18.03 -19.99
C LEU A 572 -22.10 17.00 -20.46
N VAL A 573 -22.50 16.01 -21.26
CA VAL A 573 -21.54 15.07 -21.88
C VAL A 573 -20.66 15.78 -22.90
N GLU A 574 -21.22 16.67 -23.73
CA GLU A 574 -20.44 17.48 -24.68
C GLU A 574 -19.41 18.39 -23.97
N THR A 575 -19.79 19.12 -22.91
CA THR A 575 -18.85 19.96 -22.16
C THR A 575 -17.77 19.12 -21.47
N SER A 576 -18.12 17.98 -20.89
CA SER A 576 -17.16 17.02 -20.31
C SER A 576 -16.11 16.57 -21.36
N ASN A 577 -16.56 16.19 -22.57
CA ASN A 577 -15.69 15.74 -23.67
C ASN A 577 -14.79 16.88 -24.20
N ASN A 578 -15.34 18.09 -24.27
CA ASN A 578 -14.58 19.28 -24.65
C ASN A 578 -13.49 19.62 -23.62
N ILE A 579 -13.78 19.55 -22.31
CA ILE A 579 -12.80 19.75 -21.23
C ILE A 579 -11.69 18.68 -21.28
N ALA A 580 -12.04 17.41 -21.51
CA ALA A 580 -11.08 16.31 -21.56
C ALA A 580 -10.11 16.43 -22.74
N SER A 581 -10.60 16.76 -23.94
CA SER A 581 -9.78 16.91 -25.15
C SER A 581 -8.82 18.12 -25.07
N VAL A 582 -9.31 19.25 -24.54
CA VAL A 582 -8.56 20.50 -24.40
C VAL A 582 -7.30 20.36 -23.53
N MET A 583 -7.31 19.49 -22.52
CA MET A 583 -6.18 19.23 -21.60
C MET A 583 -4.87 18.93 -22.34
N GLN A 584 -4.94 18.08 -23.38
CA GLN A 584 -3.78 17.65 -24.19
C GLN A 584 -3.23 18.80 -25.04
N THR A 585 -4.13 19.61 -25.59
CA THR A 585 -3.80 20.75 -26.46
C THR A 585 -3.21 21.91 -25.66
N LEU A 586 -3.71 22.14 -24.44
CA LEU A 586 -3.19 23.16 -23.52
C LEU A 586 -1.77 22.83 -23.06
N PHE A 587 -1.59 21.70 -22.36
CA PHE A 587 -0.46 21.51 -21.47
C PHE A 587 0.63 20.57 -22.05
N ASN A 588 1.77 20.51 -21.38
CA ASN A 588 2.82 19.54 -21.68
C ASN A 588 2.65 18.25 -20.84
N VAL A 589 3.23 17.13 -21.27
CA VAL A 589 3.04 15.80 -20.64
C VAL A 589 3.39 15.79 -19.14
N GLN A 590 4.38 16.57 -18.70
CA GLN A 590 4.76 16.65 -17.29
C GLN A 590 3.71 17.42 -16.46
N VAL A 591 3.17 18.53 -16.98
CA VAL A 591 2.07 19.26 -16.33
C VAL A 591 0.79 18.43 -16.32
N ILE A 592 0.43 17.75 -17.42
CA ILE A 592 -0.73 16.85 -17.48
C ILE A 592 -0.65 15.76 -16.41
N LYS A 593 0.54 15.19 -16.17
CA LYS A 593 0.74 14.18 -15.14
C LYS A 593 0.46 14.70 -13.72
N GLN A 594 0.93 15.90 -13.39
CA GLN A 594 0.70 16.50 -12.07
C GLN A 594 -0.73 16.99 -11.91
N LEU A 595 -1.31 17.58 -12.96
CA LEU A 595 -2.69 18.00 -13.01
C LEU A 595 -3.64 16.82 -12.79
N ARG A 596 -3.46 15.69 -13.48
CA ARG A 596 -4.29 14.48 -13.26
C ARG A 596 -4.29 14.01 -11.81
N ILE A 597 -3.12 13.97 -11.16
CA ILE A 597 -3.00 13.63 -9.73
C ILE A 597 -3.84 14.59 -8.86
N LEU A 598 -3.76 15.89 -9.12
CA LEU A 598 -4.52 16.91 -8.40
C LEU A 598 -6.04 16.80 -8.65
N LEU A 599 -6.47 16.63 -9.90
CA LEU A 599 -7.88 16.42 -10.24
C LEU A 599 -8.43 15.14 -9.60
N ASP A 600 -7.64 14.06 -9.53
CA ASP A 600 -8.04 12.83 -8.84
C ASP A 600 -8.19 13.02 -7.32
N GLU A 601 -7.28 13.74 -6.65
CA GLU A 601 -7.43 14.07 -5.22
C GLU A 601 -8.67 14.94 -4.97
N TYR A 602 -8.91 15.97 -5.81
CA TYR A 602 -10.15 16.74 -5.74
C TYR A 602 -11.38 15.85 -5.96
N PHE A 603 -11.40 14.99 -6.97
CA PHE A 603 -12.53 14.11 -7.27
C PHE A 603 -12.78 13.08 -6.15
N ALA A 604 -11.74 12.69 -5.41
CA ALA A 604 -11.86 11.82 -4.25
C ALA A 604 -12.37 12.55 -3.00
N LEU A 605 -11.91 13.77 -2.73
CA LEU A 605 -12.14 14.50 -1.48
C LEU A 605 -13.32 15.48 -1.51
N CYS A 606 -13.67 16.04 -2.68
CA CYS A 606 -14.72 17.05 -2.81
C CYS A 606 -16.14 16.47 -2.81
N LYS A 607 -16.32 15.17 -3.08
CA LYS A 607 -17.64 14.54 -3.08
C LYS A 607 -18.33 14.67 -1.72
N PRO A 608 -19.68 14.74 -1.66
CA PRO A 608 -20.43 14.77 -0.39
C PRO A 608 -20.08 13.59 0.51
N ASN A 609 -19.83 12.43 -0.09
CA ASN A 609 -19.22 11.26 0.54
C ASN A 609 -17.81 11.05 -0.06
N PRO A 610 -16.72 11.42 0.64
CA PRO A 610 -15.36 11.26 0.13
C PRO A 610 -15.00 9.80 -0.17
N MET A 611 -14.27 9.55 -1.26
CA MET A 611 -14.04 8.18 -1.74
C MET A 611 -13.18 7.35 -0.78
N MET A 612 -12.09 7.88 -0.24
CA MET A 612 -11.15 7.11 0.59
C MET A 612 -11.65 7.04 2.04
N GLN A 613 -11.50 5.89 2.70
CA GLN A 613 -11.89 5.76 4.12
C GLN A 613 -11.12 6.74 5.02
N TYR A 614 -9.89 7.09 4.65
CA TYR A 614 -9.09 8.09 5.35
C TYR A 614 -9.82 9.45 5.48
N ASP A 615 -10.54 9.89 4.44
CA ASP A 615 -11.30 11.15 4.46
C ASP A 615 -12.69 11.01 5.10
N ARG A 616 -13.14 9.76 5.28
CA ARG A 616 -14.35 9.37 6.02
C ARG A 616 -14.06 9.04 7.48
N ARG A 617 -12.80 9.18 7.95
CA ARG A 617 -12.39 8.80 9.31
C ARG A 617 -13.27 9.46 10.38
N PRO A 618 -13.67 8.71 11.45
CA PRO A 618 -14.62 9.19 12.44
C PRO A 618 -14.03 10.20 13.42
N PHE A 619 -12.70 10.23 13.54
CA PHE A 619 -11.88 11.07 14.39
C PHE A 619 -10.44 11.11 13.82
N GLU A 620 -9.59 12.01 14.32
CA GLU A 620 -8.16 12.05 14.00
C GLU A 620 -7.36 11.03 14.83
N PRO A 621 -6.29 10.41 14.28
CA PRO A 621 -5.41 9.56 15.06
C PRO A 621 -4.54 10.40 16.02
N MET A 622 -4.19 9.82 17.16
CA MET A 622 -3.18 10.41 18.08
C MET A 622 -1.76 10.17 17.55
N THR A 623 -0.87 11.15 17.73
CA THR A 623 0.54 11.02 17.34
C THR A 623 1.32 10.15 18.33
N VAL A 624 2.20 9.28 17.82
CA VAL A 624 3.11 8.46 18.65
C VAL A 624 4.57 8.72 18.32
N ALA A 625 5.41 8.76 19.35
CA ALA A 625 6.87 8.83 19.20
C ALA A 625 7.44 7.41 18.97
N ILE A 626 8.59 7.31 18.28
CA ILE A 626 9.19 5.99 18.00
C ILE A 626 9.82 5.37 19.26
N GLU A 627 10.06 6.19 20.28
CA GLU A 627 10.54 5.89 21.62
C GLU A 627 9.55 5.01 22.41
N GLU A 628 8.26 5.13 22.10
CA GLU A 628 7.15 4.42 22.77
C GLU A 628 7.04 2.94 22.38
N PHE A 629 7.93 2.50 21.49
CA PHE A 629 8.07 1.14 21.00
C PHE A 629 9.50 0.65 21.18
N TRP A 630 9.68 -0.63 21.47
CA TRP A 630 10.98 -1.29 21.45
C TRP A 630 10.98 -2.52 20.54
N PRO A 631 11.96 -2.68 19.63
CA PRO A 631 12.95 -1.68 19.20
C PRO A 631 12.29 -0.43 18.60
N ARG A 632 12.89 0.75 18.77
CA ARG A 632 12.34 2.06 18.35
C ARG A 632 11.99 2.04 16.86
N PHE A 633 10.70 1.97 16.55
CA PHE A 633 10.18 1.78 15.19
C PHE A 633 8.74 2.33 15.06
N PRO A 634 8.39 3.04 13.97
CA PRO A 634 7.07 3.63 13.82
C PRO A 634 5.98 2.56 13.58
N MET A 635 4.93 2.63 14.40
CA MET A 635 3.79 1.71 14.42
C MET A 635 2.48 2.51 14.38
N ARG A 636 1.41 1.89 13.88
CA ARG A 636 0.03 2.41 13.95
C ARG A 636 -0.90 1.37 14.57
N LEU A 637 -1.96 1.82 15.25
CA LEU A 637 -3.03 0.96 15.75
C LEU A 637 -4.30 1.17 14.91
N LEU A 638 -4.77 0.12 14.24
CA LEU A 638 -6.01 0.14 13.46
C LEU A 638 -7.17 -0.50 14.22
N ASP A 639 -8.31 0.18 14.21
CA ASP A 639 -9.63 -0.38 14.51
C ASP A 639 -10.23 -0.94 13.21
N LEU A 640 -10.56 -2.22 13.19
CA LEU A 640 -11.11 -2.94 12.05
C LEU A 640 -12.46 -3.55 12.43
N LYS A 641 -13.53 -2.88 12.01
CA LYS A 641 -14.92 -3.33 12.22
C LYS A 641 -15.42 -4.01 10.93
N PRO A 642 -15.73 -5.31 10.92
CA PRO A 642 -16.22 -5.96 9.70
C PRO A 642 -17.52 -5.32 9.22
N ARG A 643 -17.66 -5.16 7.91
CA ARG A 643 -18.86 -4.60 7.29
C ARG A 643 -20.00 -5.63 7.29
N SER A 644 -21.22 -5.23 7.62
CA SER A 644 -22.38 -6.14 7.62
C SER A 644 -22.78 -6.62 6.22
N GLU A 645 -22.56 -5.82 5.18
CA GLU A 645 -22.95 -6.18 3.82
C GLU A 645 -22.12 -7.36 3.29
N ALA A 646 -22.77 -8.51 3.08
CA ALA A 646 -22.20 -9.61 2.29
C ALA A 646 -22.38 -9.32 0.79
N LEU A 647 -21.47 -9.85 -0.02
CA LEU A 647 -21.70 -9.97 -1.46
C LEU A 647 -22.22 -11.38 -1.73
N GLY A 648 -23.45 -11.51 -2.22
CA GLY A 648 -24.13 -12.78 -2.54
C GLY A 648 -25.64 -12.54 -2.66
N ASP A 649 -26.36 -13.49 -3.25
CA ASP A 649 -27.82 -13.50 -3.43
C ASP A 649 -28.29 -14.89 -3.91
N ASP A 650 -29.57 -15.01 -4.30
CA ASP A 650 -30.18 -16.27 -4.76
C ASP A 650 -29.48 -16.89 -6.00
N LEU A 651 -28.68 -16.12 -6.75
CA LEU A 651 -27.95 -16.62 -7.92
C LEU A 651 -26.60 -17.25 -7.56
N MET A 652 -25.95 -16.80 -6.47
CA MET A 652 -24.61 -17.28 -6.10
C MET A 652 -24.25 -17.02 -4.64
N ASN A 653 -23.65 -18.02 -3.99
CA ASN A 653 -23.28 -17.95 -2.57
C ASN A 653 -22.14 -16.94 -2.29
N PRO A 654 -22.00 -16.45 -1.03
CA PRO A 654 -21.05 -15.37 -0.74
C PRO A 654 -19.57 -15.72 -0.95
N THR A 655 -19.22 -17.00 -0.85
CA THR A 655 -17.85 -17.49 -1.07
C THR A 655 -17.47 -17.39 -2.54
N GLU A 656 -18.30 -17.91 -3.43
CA GLU A 656 -18.11 -17.79 -4.89
C GLU A 656 -18.16 -16.33 -5.34
N ALA A 657 -19.08 -15.53 -4.80
CA ALA A 657 -19.23 -14.14 -5.20
C ALA A 657 -18.03 -13.30 -4.76
N THR A 658 -17.48 -13.56 -3.57
CA THR A 658 -16.23 -12.93 -3.12
C THR A 658 -15.01 -13.38 -3.93
N HIS A 659 -14.97 -14.64 -4.39
CA HIS A 659 -13.93 -15.12 -5.31
C HIS A 659 -13.98 -14.41 -6.68
N ILE A 660 -15.18 -14.23 -7.25
CA ILE A 660 -15.35 -13.45 -8.50
C ILE A 660 -14.96 -11.98 -8.28
N LYS A 661 -15.40 -11.33 -7.20
CA LYS A 661 -14.98 -9.97 -6.83
C LYS A 661 -13.46 -9.82 -6.75
N ARG A 662 -12.76 -10.81 -6.19
CA ARG A 662 -11.29 -10.84 -6.11
C ARG A 662 -10.65 -10.96 -7.50
N GLY A 663 -11.21 -11.78 -8.39
CA GLY A 663 -10.78 -11.86 -9.80
C GLY A 663 -10.97 -10.53 -10.54
N LEU A 664 -12.13 -9.89 -10.39
CA LEU A 664 -12.42 -8.57 -10.96
C LEU A 664 -11.48 -7.49 -10.42
N LEU A 665 -11.26 -7.46 -9.10
CA LEU A 665 -10.30 -6.54 -8.47
C LEU A 665 -8.89 -6.70 -9.06
N LYS A 666 -8.44 -7.93 -9.30
CA LYS A 666 -7.14 -8.19 -9.93
C LYS A 666 -7.11 -7.60 -11.36
N ALA A 667 -8.04 -8.01 -12.22
CA ALA A 667 -8.07 -7.60 -13.62
C ALA A 667 -8.20 -6.07 -13.80
N LEU A 668 -9.04 -5.42 -12.99
CA LEU A 668 -9.26 -3.98 -13.01
C LEU A 668 -8.02 -3.21 -12.50
N PHE A 669 -7.48 -3.59 -11.33
CA PHE A 669 -6.40 -2.83 -10.67
C PHE A 669 -4.99 -3.16 -11.17
N THR A 670 -4.82 -3.98 -12.22
CA THR A 670 -3.56 -4.10 -12.96
C THR A 670 -3.11 -2.74 -13.53
N HIS A 671 -4.06 -1.91 -14.02
CA HIS A 671 -3.77 -0.55 -14.51
C HIS A 671 -4.74 0.47 -13.86
N PRO A 672 -4.54 0.82 -12.58
CA PRO A 672 -5.53 1.54 -11.79
C PRO A 672 -5.71 3.00 -12.21
N ALA A 673 -4.72 3.59 -12.89
CA ALA A 673 -4.78 4.96 -13.44
C ALA A 673 -5.24 5.02 -14.91
N ALA A 674 -5.72 3.90 -15.49
CA ALA A 674 -6.36 3.89 -16.80
C ALA A 674 -7.83 4.38 -16.70
N PRO A 675 -8.43 4.81 -17.82
CA PRO A 675 -9.88 4.97 -17.92
C PRO A 675 -10.58 3.64 -17.58
N LEU A 676 -11.72 3.73 -16.88
CA LEU A 676 -12.48 2.57 -16.44
C LEU A 676 -12.87 1.67 -17.62
N MET A 677 -13.36 2.26 -18.72
CA MET A 677 -13.78 1.50 -19.90
C MET A 677 -12.64 0.67 -20.50
N GLU A 678 -11.39 1.15 -20.47
CA GLU A 678 -10.22 0.40 -20.92
C GLU A 678 -9.91 -0.80 -19.99
N SER A 679 -10.27 -0.72 -18.71
CA SER A 679 -10.14 -1.85 -17.79
C SER A 679 -11.33 -2.81 -17.84
N ILE A 680 -12.53 -2.32 -18.17
CA ILE A 680 -13.72 -3.13 -18.43
C ILE A 680 -13.55 -3.94 -19.72
N ASP A 681 -13.03 -3.37 -20.80
CA ASP A 681 -12.80 -4.09 -22.07
C ASP A 681 -11.91 -5.34 -21.91
N ARG A 682 -10.99 -5.33 -20.93
CA ARG A 682 -10.11 -6.48 -20.62
C ARG A 682 -10.82 -7.62 -19.88
N LEU A 683 -12.05 -7.43 -19.41
CA LEU A 683 -12.88 -8.49 -18.81
C LEU A 683 -13.51 -9.42 -19.87
N GLY A 684 -13.56 -9.00 -21.14
CA GLY A 684 -13.99 -9.83 -22.26
C GLY A 684 -14.80 -9.06 -23.33
N PRO A 685 -14.98 -9.63 -24.54
CA PRO A 685 -15.77 -8.99 -25.60
C PRO A 685 -17.22 -8.75 -25.15
N GLY A 686 -17.68 -7.50 -25.21
CA GLY A 686 -19.03 -7.10 -24.74
C GLY A 686 -19.12 -6.67 -23.27
N ALA A 687 -18.01 -6.66 -22.52
CA ALA A 687 -18.01 -6.26 -21.11
C ALA A 687 -18.48 -4.82 -20.84
N ARG A 688 -18.52 -3.93 -21.85
CA ARG A 688 -19.09 -2.58 -21.73
C ARG A 688 -20.59 -2.59 -21.45
N ASP A 689 -21.30 -3.59 -21.95
CA ASP A 689 -22.77 -3.64 -21.93
C ASP A 689 -23.30 -4.01 -20.54
N ILE A 690 -22.46 -4.62 -19.69
CA ILE A 690 -22.78 -4.94 -18.30
C ILE A 690 -22.47 -3.80 -17.32
N LEU A 691 -22.03 -2.62 -17.78
CA LEU A 691 -21.64 -1.52 -16.89
C LEU A 691 -22.88 -0.92 -16.15
N PRO A 692 -22.99 -1.09 -14.82
CA PRO A 692 -24.17 -0.69 -14.05
C PRO A 692 -24.47 0.82 -14.09
N PRO A 693 -25.72 1.25 -13.83
CA PRO A 693 -26.11 2.67 -13.83
C PRO A 693 -25.37 3.51 -12.78
N GLU A 694 -24.92 2.92 -11.67
CA GLU A 694 -24.18 3.58 -10.58
C GLU A 694 -22.82 4.17 -11.02
N PHE A 695 -22.32 3.78 -12.19
CA PHE A 695 -21.13 4.37 -12.81
C PHE A 695 -21.44 5.65 -13.60
N ARG A 696 -22.70 5.84 -14.01
CA ARG A 696 -23.22 7.03 -14.72
C ARG A 696 -23.87 8.05 -13.78
N ASP A 697 -24.06 7.70 -12.51
CA ASP A 697 -24.64 8.57 -11.50
C ASP A 697 -23.56 9.10 -10.53
N SER A 698 -23.42 10.42 -10.46
CA SER A 698 -22.43 11.08 -9.61
C SER A 698 -22.79 11.03 -8.11
N THR A 699 -24.04 10.76 -7.75
CA THR A 699 -24.47 10.57 -6.34
C THR A 699 -23.97 9.25 -5.76
N THR A 700 -23.88 8.19 -6.57
CA THR A 700 -23.23 6.90 -6.23
C THR A 700 -21.71 6.91 -6.49
N GLY A 701 -21.15 8.08 -6.84
CA GLY A 701 -19.72 8.30 -7.05
C GLY A 701 -19.23 8.13 -8.49
N GLY A 702 -20.11 7.95 -9.46
CA GLY A 702 -19.80 7.87 -10.90
C GLY A 702 -19.52 9.21 -11.56
N MET A 703 -19.62 9.22 -12.89
CA MET A 703 -19.56 10.42 -13.76
C MET A 703 -20.55 10.25 -14.91
N LEU A 704 -21.16 11.34 -15.37
CA LEU A 704 -22.21 11.27 -16.40
C LEU A 704 -21.69 10.67 -17.71
N ASN A 705 -20.45 11.02 -18.10
CA ASN A 705 -19.68 10.21 -19.04
C ASN A 705 -18.71 9.27 -18.27
N PRO A 706 -18.96 7.94 -18.23
CA PRO A 706 -18.10 6.99 -17.55
C PRO A 706 -16.75 6.76 -18.26
N GLU A 707 -16.56 7.23 -19.50
CA GLU A 707 -15.26 7.19 -20.18
C GLU A 707 -14.20 8.07 -19.50
N HIS A 708 -14.62 9.07 -18.71
CA HIS A 708 -13.72 9.95 -17.94
C HIS A 708 -13.42 9.43 -16.53
N LEU A 709 -14.17 8.45 -16.03
CA LEU A 709 -13.91 7.84 -14.73
C LEU A 709 -12.68 6.92 -14.81
N LEU A 710 -11.74 7.05 -13.87
CA LEU A 710 -10.57 6.15 -13.78
C LEU A 710 -10.88 4.90 -12.96
N THR A 711 -10.22 3.78 -13.26
CA THR A 711 -10.44 2.50 -12.55
C THR A 711 -10.19 2.58 -11.04
N LYS A 712 -9.19 3.37 -10.59
CA LYS A 712 -8.96 3.64 -9.16
C LYS A 712 -10.05 4.50 -8.51
N ASN A 713 -10.84 5.24 -9.28
CA ASN A 713 -11.84 6.17 -8.78
C ASN A 713 -13.21 5.49 -8.51
N ILE A 714 -13.31 4.16 -8.68
CA ILE A 714 -14.53 3.41 -8.35
C ILE A 714 -14.76 3.31 -6.83
N THR A 715 -16.03 3.33 -6.44
CA THR A 715 -16.50 3.13 -5.06
C THR A 715 -16.64 1.63 -4.71
N ARG A 716 -16.86 1.32 -3.43
CA ARG A 716 -17.16 -0.04 -2.97
C ARG A 716 -18.49 -0.52 -3.53
N GLU A 717 -19.47 0.38 -3.56
CA GLU A 717 -20.84 0.18 -4.03
C GLU A 717 -20.83 -0.15 -5.53
N GLN A 718 -20.07 0.62 -6.32
CA GLN A 718 -19.83 0.35 -7.73
C GLN A 718 -19.13 -1.00 -7.99
N LEU A 719 -18.17 -1.39 -7.16
CA LEU A 719 -17.51 -2.70 -7.25
C LEU A 719 -18.51 -3.85 -6.97
N VAL A 720 -19.40 -3.68 -5.99
CA VAL A 720 -20.47 -4.65 -5.67
C VAL A 720 -21.45 -4.76 -6.86
N ALA A 721 -21.94 -3.63 -7.38
CA ALA A 721 -22.84 -3.60 -8.54
C ALA A 721 -22.21 -4.24 -9.79
N LEU A 722 -20.96 -3.91 -10.09
CA LEU A 722 -20.22 -4.50 -11.22
C LEU A 722 -19.98 -6.00 -11.02
N THR A 723 -19.78 -6.46 -9.79
CA THR A 723 -19.64 -7.89 -9.52
C THR A 723 -20.95 -8.64 -9.75
N LYS A 724 -22.10 -8.08 -9.34
CA LYS A 724 -23.42 -8.66 -9.63
C LYS A 724 -23.69 -8.71 -11.14
N ALA A 725 -23.49 -7.61 -11.85
CA ALA A 725 -23.66 -7.57 -13.31
C ALA A 725 -22.73 -8.55 -14.04
N TYR A 726 -21.51 -8.78 -13.53
CA TYR A 726 -20.61 -9.80 -14.06
C TYR A 726 -21.06 -11.24 -13.72
N ILE A 727 -21.69 -11.48 -12.56
CA ILE A 727 -22.30 -12.79 -12.21
C ILE A 727 -23.52 -13.09 -13.10
N GLU A 728 -24.31 -12.08 -13.41
CA GLU A 728 -25.48 -12.18 -14.30
C GLU A 728 -25.10 -12.32 -15.78
N TRP A 729 -23.90 -11.86 -16.18
CA TRP A 729 -23.45 -11.86 -17.58
C TRP A 729 -23.41 -13.28 -18.19
N PRO A 730 -24.24 -13.59 -19.21
CA PRO A 730 -24.33 -14.95 -19.77
C PRO A 730 -23.10 -15.39 -20.56
N PHE A 731 -22.28 -14.45 -21.02
CA PHE A 731 -21.11 -14.69 -21.87
C PHE A 731 -19.78 -14.37 -21.16
N ARG A 732 -19.80 -14.25 -19.82
CA ARG A 732 -18.57 -14.03 -19.04
C ARG A 732 -17.54 -15.13 -19.29
N PRO A 733 -16.24 -14.81 -19.36
CA PRO A 733 -15.20 -15.83 -19.31
C PRO A 733 -15.34 -16.68 -18.04
N LEU A 734 -15.33 -18.01 -18.19
CA LEU A 734 -15.69 -18.93 -17.12
C LEU A 734 -14.53 -19.10 -16.11
N GLY A 735 -14.77 -18.69 -14.87
CA GLY A 735 -13.87 -18.88 -13.73
C GLY A 735 -12.80 -17.81 -13.59
N SER A 736 -12.21 -17.72 -12.39
CA SER A 736 -11.09 -16.80 -12.11
C SER A 736 -9.91 -17.06 -13.03
N GLU A 737 -9.65 -18.32 -13.39
CA GLU A 737 -8.57 -18.70 -14.29
C GLU A 737 -8.70 -18.05 -15.68
N ALA A 738 -9.90 -17.71 -16.15
CA ALA A 738 -10.08 -16.99 -17.41
C ALA A 738 -9.75 -15.48 -17.29
N LEU A 739 -10.03 -14.87 -16.13
CA LEU A 739 -9.58 -13.51 -15.78
C LEU A 739 -8.07 -13.42 -15.50
N GLU A 740 -7.40 -14.55 -15.21
CA GLU A 740 -5.94 -14.63 -15.11
C GLU A 740 -5.28 -15.06 -16.43
N ALA A 741 -5.95 -15.84 -17.28
CA ALA A 741 -5.44 -16.27 -18.58
C ALA A 741 -5.39 -15.14 -19.61
N SER A 742 -6.30 -14.14 -19.52
CA SER A 742 -6.24 -12.94 -20.37
C SER A 742 -4.99 -12.08 -20.13
N GLU A 743 -4.30 -12.25 -19.00
CA GLU A 743 -2.97 -11.64 -18.76
C GLU A 743 -1.86 -12.28 -19.61
N SER A 744 -2.09 -13.45 -20.21
CA SER A 744 -1.06 -14.27 -20.85
C SER A 744 -0.97 -14.18 -22.38
N GLU A 745 -2.00 -13.63 -23.05
CA GLU A 745 -2.04 -13.49 -24.52
C GLU A 745 -1.59 -12.11 -25.03
N VAL A 746 -1.20 -11.18 -24.15
CA VAL A 746 -0.93 -9.76 -24.48
C VAL A 746 0.50 -9.32 -24.10
N VAL A 747 1.52 -10.16 -24.37
CA VAL A 747 2.96 -9.93 -24.03
C VAL A 747 3.92 -10.26 -25.17
#